data_AF-A0A3M7MEW2-F1
#
_entry.id   AF-A0A3M7MEW2-F1
#
_cell.length_a   1.000
_cell.length_b   1.000
_cell.length_c   1.000
_cell.angle_alpha   90.00
_cell.angle_beta   90.00
_cell.angle_gamma   90.00
#
_symmetry.space_group_name_H-M   'P 1'
#
loop_
_entity.id
_entity.type
_entity.pdbx_description
1 polymer ?
#
loop_
_entity_poly.entity_id
_entity_poly.type
_entity_poly.pdbx_seq_one_letter_code
_entity_poly.pdbx_strand_id
1 'polypeptide(L)'
;MNMQPPFDHMVEQFTKWIGMCVSKYTFPAPDPTVKTEDTTTTTGTKIRIYTPDGYTGGKPVCMYYHGGGWAMGNIDAEDAFSRAIAKSGGIVVISVEYGLAPGNKPADMMNECYQTLRWALENAKRLNVAQDKFVMSGNSAGGQLAFATALRAIDEDLGDQLVGVFALIPVTVHPDAVPDELRSKYTAMDEHDLHTVNSANAMRSYWQVYGAPPTDHYTSPLLHPRLKDLKKVYMAVCSHDTLRDDGLLMKHKLDEAGCDNKMDMYEGYPHFFFGWPSPKLEEPIKQFFANMAGGWPVGPVSQPGLHVSNTHWNTRKHQKVVINDIPKPKEKPNQFLVKIQSASLCHSDLMMHMRPDYPVTMGHEGVGHIESIGSSAGNKGFQVGDAIGFGYFIDCCFECEGCMVHNMHCESGNQKLQGVVVDGYFAEYAVVDWQNAIKLPKTLDMSRTAPLFCAGITAFHSVDGCELKEGEWLAVIGCGGLGQYAIQHAKAMGYKTIGLDINDAQLDMAKKVGADAVFNSLTNENYIEEVKKLTGGKGCHAAAVYSASSAAYAGAPSILRIGGLLMVIGITPKVLNFVTTLDLVLGKYRIKADSTGIPQRMKKAVEFTGKHRIQPEVDLRKIEDLPQMAGGLMVEPNCRYLFSRMKSKLESRTMSKSALVFGASGVTGWSFINEILSDYPTKNVWKRAHALSNRPLSLSQSQWPEDPRLNMVAGIDLLAHNQESLEKEMQQRIPDIGEVTHMYYFAYKAGMDIEKEQREALDMFSKAVKAVDKLCPNLEFVVLQIGSKYYGCHLKAMLPWYDEAAPPGTTAPQLPAPPLKESNPRIPSPFAESLFYHSQMDFIADYAKDKKWSYIVTIPDLIIGLVPNQNFYSLATTVGIFLSLWKEVYGEGAECPFPGTEQVWKTLSSDSSSDMIARQTIHVTLSPDTPKGAIYNVADSKTPASYVEKWPVLCSYFGLKATGPAAQPIDIRKFIGDNFDTWTRAEERNGLQKGHAQSEKALYLSEHLLMTKFDFDRQFDMSKMYSTGFTEERDTATAWYSVFDRMRKAKIIP
;
A
#
# COMPACT_ATOMS: atom_id res chain seq x y z
N MET A 1 -2.38 10.38 16.69
CA MET A 1 -2.61 11.79 16.33
C MET A 1 -1.23 12.31 16.06
N ASN A 2 -0.91 12.59 14.81
CA ASN A 2 0.45 12.97 14.41
C ASN A 2 0.46 14.48 14.35
N MET A 3 1.41 15.13 15.02
CA MET A 3 1.52 16.59 14.99
C MET A 3 1.88 17.03 13.57
N GLN A 4 1.12 17.95 12.98
CA GLN A 4 1.31 18.44 11.61
C GLN A 4 1.68 19.93 11.59
N PRO A 5 2.63 20.33 10.73
CA PRO A 5 3.01 21.72 10.55
C PRO A 5 1.83 22.62 10.09
N PRO A 6 1.94 23.94 10.25
CA PRO A 6 3.06 24.70 10.82
C PRO A 6 3.13 24.60 12.36
N PHE A 7 4.22 25.09 12.98
CA PHE A 7 4.47 24.92 14.42
C PHE A 7 3.33 25.38 15.33
N ASP A 8 2.71 26.53 15.07
CA ASP A 8 1.58 27.02 15.87
C ASP A 8 0.41 26.02 15.87
N HIS A 9 0.20 25.34 14.74
CA HIS A 9 -0.82 24.30 14.63
C HIS A 9 -0.43 23.04 15.41
N MET A 10 0.85 22.67 15.44
CA MET A 10 1.33 21.55 16.26
C MET A 10 1.07 21.80 17.76
N VAL A 11 1.26 23.03 18.24
CA VAL A 11 0.97 23.41 19.64
C VAL A 11 -0.52 23.24 19.96
N GLU A 12 -1.41 23.69 19.08
CA GLU A 12 -2.85 23.51 19.22
C GLU A 12 -3.25 22.02 19.19
N GLN A 13 -2.70 21.25 18.25
CA GLN A 13 -2.96 19.82 18.09
C GLN A 13 -2.52 19.03 19.32
N PHE A 14 -1.34 19.33 19.86
CA PHE A 14 -0.82 18.70 21.06
C PHE A 14 -1.65 19.07 22.29
N THR A 15 -2.07 20.34 22.42
CA THR A 15 -2.94 20.79 23.52
C THR A 15 -4.30 20.08 23.47
N LYS A 16 -4.89 19.96 22.28
CA LYS A 16 -6.14 19.22 22.05
C LYS A 16 -5.97 17.73 22.35
N TRP A 17 -4.85 17.15 21.96
CA TRP A 17 -4.52 15.76 22.23
C TRP A 17 -4.37 15.50 23.73
N ILE A 18 -3.61 16.33 24.46
CA ILE A 18 -3.52 16.26 25.93
C ILE A 18 -4.91 16.37 26.54
N GLY A 19 -5.73 17.34 26.12
CA GLY A 19 -7.10 17.49 26.61
C GLY A 19 -7.95 16.23 26.42
N MET A 20 -7.86 15.59 25.24
CA MET A 20 -8.53 14.32 24.97
C MET A 20 -8.01 13.19 25.86
N CYS A 21 -6.72 13.16 26.15
CA CYS A 21 -6.11 12.09 26.92
C CYS A 21 -6.40 12.24 28.41
N VAL A 22 -6.38 13.47 28.94
CA VAL A 22 -6.85 13.79 30.30
C VAL A 22 -8.33 13.43 30.47
N SER A 23 -9.17 13.54 29.42
CA SER A 23 -10.57 13.10 29.51
C SER A 23 -10.76 11.57 29.51
N LYS A 24 -9.73 10.80 29.11
CA LYS A 24 -9.83 9.35 28.90
C LYS A 24 -9.02 8.53 29.89
N TYR A 25 -7.94 9.10 30.41
CA TYR A 25 -6.99 8.41 31.27
C TYR A 25 -6.80 9.19 32.55
N THR A 26 -6.76 8.45 33.67
CA THR A 26 -6.42 9.02 34.96
C THR A 26 -4.90 9.06 35.08
N PHE A 27 -4.32 10.26 35.04
CA PHE A 27 -2.91 10.43 35.33
C PHE A 27 -2.69 10.20 36.84
N PRO A 28 -1.71 9.38 37.24
CA PRO A 28 -1.42 9.14 38.64
C PRO A 28 -1.05 10.46 39.32
N ALA A 29 -1.56 10.67 40.53
CA ALA A 29 -1.20 11.84 41.32
C ALA A 29 0.32 11.86 41.55
N PRO A 30 0.96 13.05 41.56
CA PRO A 30 2.39 13.14 41.84
C PRO A 30 2.73 12.45 43.17
N ASP A 31 3.78 11.64 43.18
CA ASP A 31 4.18 10.88 44.37
C ASP A 31 4.54 11.87 45.51
N PRO A 32 3.75 11.92 46.61
CA PRO A 32 3.94 12.91 47.66
C PRO A 32 5.17 12.63 48.53
N THR A 33 5.80 11.46 48.39
CA THR A 33 7.01 11.11 49.15
C THR A 33 8.24 11.87 48.67
N VAL A 34 8.26 12.32 47.41
CA VAL A 34 9.35 13.16 46.88
C VAL A 34 9.08 14.63 47.24
N LYS A 35 10.01 15.26 47.96
CA LYS A 35 9.91 16.69 48.31
C LYS A 35 10.31 17.54 47.12
N THR A 36 9.54 18.61 46.86
CA THR A 36 9.82 19.56 45.78
C THR A 36 10.03 20.99 46.29
N GLU A 37 11.00 21.69 45.72
CA GLU A 37 11.28 23.12 45.96
C GLU A 37 11.38 23.85 44.61
N ASP A 38 10.53 24.85 44.40
CA ASP A 38 10.61 25.76 43.25
C ASP A 38 11.47 26.96 43.64
N THR A 39 12.47 27.25 42.81
CA THR A 39 13.36 28.40 43.03
C THR A 39 13.87 28.94 41.70
N THR A 40 14.70 29.98 41.77
CA THR A 40 15.30 30.62 40.61
C THR A 40 16.81 30.68 40.81
N THR A 41 17.57 30.34 39.78
CA THR A 41 19.03 30.46 39.82
C THR A 41 19.44 31.94 39.93
N THR A 42 20.72 32.17 40.23
CA THR A 42 21.30 33.52 40.25
C THR A 42 21.20 34.24 38.90
N THR A 43 21.07 33.49 37.80
CA THR A 43 20.91 34.00 36.44
C THR A 43 19.45 34.18 36.01
N GLY A 44 18.48 33.91 36.89
CA GLY A 44 17.05 34.10 36.61
C GLY A 44 16.32 32.89 36.01
N THR A 45 16.97 31.73 35.85
CA THR A 45 16.35 30.52 35.31
C THR A 45 15.51 29.83 36.39
N LYS A 46 14.22 29.56 36.10
CA LYS A 46 13.34 28.84 37.02
C LYS A 46 13.72 27.35 37.04
N ILE A 47 13.73 26.76 38.23
CA ILE A 47 14.04 25.34 38.43
C ILE A 47 13.11 24.72 39.48
N ARG A 48 12.93 23.40 39.40
CA ARG A 48 12.31 22.60 40.47
C ARG A 48 13.27 21.52 40.93
N ILE A 49 13.51 21.49 42.24
CA ILE A 49 14.42 20.54 42.90
C ILE A 49 13.57 19.41 43.49
N TYR A 50 13.91 18.17 43.16
CA TYR A 50 13.25 16.97 43.65
C TYR A 50 14.20 16.22 44.59
N THR A 51 13.79 16.05 45.84
CA THR A 51 14.53 15.30 46.85
C THR A 51 13.73 14.06 47.25
N PRO A 52 14.24 12.84 46.99
CA PRO A 52 13.53 11.62 47.34
C PRO A 52 13.44 11.44 48.86
N ASP A 53 12.41 10.72 49.31
CA ASP A 53 12.25 10.43 50.73
C ASP A 53 13.45 9.66 51.29
N GLY A 54 13.83 9.97 52.54
CA GLY A 54 14.98 9.35 53.20
C GLY A 54 16.35 9.66 52.57
N TYR A 55 16.49 10.68 51.70
CA TYR A 55 17.77 11.04 51.10
C TYR A 55 18.83 11.43 52.17
N THR A 56 19.94 10.70 52.20
CA THR A 56 21.03 10.88 53.19
C THR A 56 22.20 11.74 52.70
N GLY A 57 22.21 12.13 51.43
CA GLY A 57 23.23 12.99 50.83
C GLY A 57 24.41 12.27 50.17
N GLY A 58 25.28 13.04 49.52
CA GLY A 58 26.57 12.57 48.98
C GLY A 58 26.52 11.83 47.64
N LYS A 59 25.37 11.83 46.95
CA LYS A 59 25.26 11.41 45.54
C LYS A 59 25.42 12.61 44.59
N PRO A 60 25.80 12.40 43.32
CA PRO A 60 25.84 13.48 42.32
C PRO A 60 24.49 14.21 42.22
N VAL A 61 24.50 15.46 41.74
CA VAL A 61 23.25 16.13 41.32
C VAL A 61 22.87 15.68 39.91
N CYS A 62 21.59 15.39 39.68
CA CYS A 62 21.06 15.04 38.36
C CYS A 62 20.39 16.27 37.74
N MET A 63 20.91 16.78 36.64
CA MET A 63 20.26 17.83 35.85
C MET A 63 19.30 17.16 34.86
N TYR A 64 18.03 17.55 34.89
CA TYR A 64 16.99 17.01 34.00
C TYR A 64 16.45 18.09 33.07
N TYR A 65 16.41 17.80 31.77
CA TYR A 65 15.84 18.66 30.73
C TYR A 65 14.63 17.96 30.10
N HIS A 66 13.50 18.65 30.09
CA HIS A 66 12.26 18.12 29.53
C HIS A 66 12.30 18.04 27.99
N GLY A 67 11.49 17.15 27.43
CA GLY A 67 11.30 17.03 25.98
C GLY A 67 10.39 18.13 25.41
N GLY A 68 9.77 17.87 24.25
CA GLY A 68 8.86 18.82 23.59
C GLY A 68 9.48 19.61 22.44
N GLY A 69 10.53 19.08 21.80
CA GLY A 69 11.08 19.64 20.57
C GLY A 69 11.63 21.06 20.72
N TRP A 70 12.22 21.39 21.88
CA TRP A 70 12.77 22.70 22.26
C TRP A 70 11.79 23.88 22.30
N ALA A 71 10.56 23.65 21.86
CA ALA A 71 9.56 24.70 21.64
C ALA A 71 8.29 24.47 22.49
N MET A 72 8.22 23.35 23.19
CA MET A 72 7.12 22.94 24.05
C MET A 72 7.64 22.21 25.28
N GLY A 73 6.80 22.02 26.29
CA GLY A 73 7.16 21.41 27.57
C GLY A 73 7.47 22.43 28.66
N ASN A 74 7.46 21.98 29.91
CA ASN A 74 7.81 22.74 31.10
C ASN A 74 8.02 21.79 32.29
N ILE A 75 8.50 22.30 33.41
CA ILE A 75 8.75 21.51 34.62
C ILE A 75 7.47 20.95 35.26
N ASP A 76 6.30 21.55 35.00
CA ASP A 76 5.02 21.08 35.55
C ASP A 76 4.50 19.85 34.80
N ALA A 77 4.65 19.82 33.47
CA ALA A 77 4.25 18.69 32.63
C ALA A 77 5.07 17.42 32.91
N GLU A 78 6.31 17.58 33.38
CA GLU A 78 7.27 16.50 33.63
C GLU A 78 7.47 16.22 35.13
N ASP A 79 6.60 16.74 35.98
CA ASP A 79 6.72 16.64 37.43
C ASP A 79 6.67 15.19 37.92
N ALA A 80 5.67 14.42 37.46
CA ALA A 80 5.51 13.02 37.82
C ALA A 80 6.71 12.17 37.39
N PHE A 81 7.27 12.47 36.22
CA PHE A 81 8.41 11.75 35.67
C PHE A 81 9.71 12.10 36.42
N SER A 82 9.92 13.38 36.73
CA SER A 82 11.08 13.84 37.53
C SER A 82 11.07 13.25 38.95
N ARG A 83 9.88 13.12 39.58
CA ARG A 83 9.73 12.39 40.85
C ARG A 83 10.10 10.92 40.71
N ALA A 84 9.68 10.26 39.64
CA ALA A 84 10.01 8.86 39.38
C ALA A 84 11.53 8.66 39.20
N ILE A 85 12.21 9.58 38.49
CA ILE A 85 13.68 9.57 38.38
C ILE A 85 14.34 9.75 39.75
N ALA A 86 13.93 10.78 40.50
CA ALA A 86 14.50 11.08 41.82
C ALA A 86 14.36 9.88 42.78
N LYS A 87 13.18 9.24 42.80
CA LYS A 87 12.89 8.07 43.63
C LYS A 87 13.68 6.84 43.19
N SER A 88 13.63 6.49 41.91
CA SER A 88 14.29 5.30 41.37
C SER A 88 15.81 5.37 41.45
N GLY A 89 16.41 6.54 41.19
CA GLY A 89 17.84 6.77 41.37
C GLY A 89 18.26 7.04 42.82
N GLY A 90 17.30 7.34 43.70
CA GLY A 90 17.52 7.86 45.04
C GLY A 90 18.46 9.06 45.03
N ILE A 91 18.28 9.98 44.07
CA ILE A 91 19.18 11.10 43.75
C ILE A 91 18.40 12.41 43.73
N VAL A 92 19.06 13.53 44.02
CA VAL A 92 18.47 14.86 43.84
C VAL A 92 18.43 15.18 42.36
N VAL A 93 17.23 15.49 41.84
CA VAL A 93 17.01 15.91 40.45
C VAL A 93 16.69 17.40 40.43
N ILE A 94 17.31 18.14 39.53
CA ILE A 94 16.97 19.53 39.23
C ILE A 94 16.39 19.57 37.82
N SER A 95 15.09 19.78 37.72
CA SER A 95 14.41 20.00 36.44
C SER A 95 14.50 21.48 36.08
N VAL A 96 14.93 21.76 34.85
CA VAL A 96 15.22 23.12 34.38
C VAL A 96 14.13 23.62 33.45
N GLU A 97 13.55 24.79 33.76
CA GLU A 97 12.62 25.52 32.89
C GLU A 97 13.43 26.39 31.93
N TYR A 98 14.01 25.77 30.90
CA TYR A 98 14.74 26.50 29.86
C TYR A 98 13.76 27.23 28.94
N GLY A 99 14.15 28.39 28.40
CA GLY A 99 13.29 29.16 27.51
C GLY A 99 13.05 28.43 26.18
N LEU A 100 11.86 28.56 25.61
CA LEU A 100 11.43 27.77 24.44
C LEU A 100 11.62 28.52 23.12
N ALA A 101 11.91 27.79 22.04
CA ALA A 101 11.91 28.31 20.69
C ALA A 101 10.47 28.60 20.22
N PRO A 102 10.25 29.54 19.27
CA PRO A 102 11.25 30.43 18.66
C PRO A 102 11.63 31.63 19.55
N GLY A 103 10.97 31.80 20.70
CA GLY A 103 11.16 32.97 21.58
C GLY A 103 12.54 33.04 22.22
N ASN A 104 13.17 31.90 22.47
CA ASN A 104 14.53 31.77 22.98
C ASN A 104 15.42 31.11 21.91
N LYS A 105 16.63 31.64 21.69
CA LYS A 105 17.54 31.09 20.67
C LYS A 105 18.29 29.87 21.21
N PRO A 106 18.74 28.93 20.37
CA PRO A 106 19.51 27.76 20.77
C PRO A 106 20.70 28.06 21.69
N ALA A 107 21.46 29.12 21.38
CA ALA A 107 22.62 29.53 22.19
C ALA A 107 22.21 30.02 23.59
N ASP A 108 21.09 30.73 23.69
CA ASP A 108 20.56 31.25 24.95
C ASP A 108 20.03 30.09 25.81
N MET A 109 19.27 29.15 25.22
CA MET A 109 18.85 27.91 25.89
C MET A 109 20.03 27.11 26.44
N MET A 110 21.05 26.88 25.61
CA MET A 110 22.25 26.16 26.01
C MET A 110 23.00 26.88 27.13
N ASN A 111 22.99 28.22 27.12
CA ASN A 111 23.56 29.01 28.20
C ASN A 111 22.74 28.87 29.49
N GLU A 112 21.41 28.91 29.44
CA GLU A 112 20.55 28.67 30.62
C GLU A 112 20.79 27.28 31.23
N CYS A 113 20.83 26.24 30.40
CA CYS A 113 21.12 24.87 30.84
C CYS A 113 22.49 24.77 31.52
N TYR A 114 23.52 25.37 30.93
CA TYR A 114 24.88 25.33 31.46
C TYR A 114 25.05 26.19 32.73
N GLN A 115 24.51 27.41 32.76
CA GLN A 115 24.55 28.26 33.96
C GLN A 115 23.79 27.64 35.13
N THR A 116 22.71 26.91 34.84
CA THR A 116 21.97 26.17 35.87
C THR A 116 22.80 25.00 36.44
N LEU A 117 23.58 24.30 35.60
CA LEU A 117 24.56 23.33 36.09
C LEU A 117 25.60 24.00 37.01
N ARG A 118 26.17 25.13 36.60
CA ARG A 118 27.14 25.89 37.41
C ARG A 118 26.56 26.27 38.76
N TRP A 119 25.33 26.81 38.76
CA TRP A 119 24.59 27.13 39.97
C TRP A 119 24.39 25.90 40.87
N ALA A 120 24.07 24.74 40.31
CA ALA A 120 23.88 23.51 41.09
C ALA A 120 25.19 23.05 41.78
N LEU A 121 26.32 23.17 41.09
CA LEU A 121 27.64 22.85 41.65
C LEU A 121 28.05 23.81 42.76
N GLU A 122 27.80 25.12 42.59
CA GLU A 122 28.04 26.14 43.62
C GLU A 122 27.13 25.94 44.85
N ASN A 123 25.95 25.35 44.66
CA ASN A 123 24.98 25.08 45.71
C ASN A 123 25.01 23.63 46.22
N ALA A 124 26.05 22.84 45.90
CA ALA A 124 26.12 21.42 46.24
C ALA A 124 25.90 21.14 47.74
N LYS A 125 26.48 21.98 48.61
CA LYS A 125 26.29 21.91 50.07
C LYS A 125 24.84 22.18 50.48
N ARG A 126 24.16 23.13 49.85
CA ARG A 126 22.75 23.46 50.11
C ARG A 126 21.84 22.30 49.72
N LEU A 127 22.15 21.66 48.59
CA LEU A 127 21.39 20.54 48.03
C LEU A 127 21.71 19.19 48.71
N ASN A 128 22.69 19.15 49.63
CA ASN A 128 23.19 17.94 50.26
C ASN A 128 23.71 16.88 49.25
N VAL A 129 24.21 17.32 48.09
CA VAL A 129 24.76 16.45 47.04
C VAL A 129 26.29 16.38 47.13
N ALA A 130 26.89 15.43 46.39
CA ALA A 130 28.34 15.33 46.26
C ALA A 130 28.93 16.61 45.66
N GLN A 131 30.02 17.08 46.26
CA GLN A 131 30.79 18.21 45.73
C GLN A 131 31.38 17.85 44.36
N ASP A 132 31.25 18.75 43.39
CA ASP A 132 31.88 18.64 42.07
C ASP A 132 31.54 17.33 41.31
N LYS A 133 30.31 16.82 41.48
CA LYS A 133 29.82 15.64 40.75
C LYS A 133 28.40 15.82 40.25
N PHE A 134 28.21 15.59 38.94
CA PHE A 134 26.90 15.72 38.31
C PHE A 134 26.61 14.63 37.27
N VAL A 135 25.32 14.42 37.01
CA VAL A 135 24.79 13.56 35.95
C VAL A 135 23.87 14.40 35.08
N MET A 136 23.93 14.20 33.76
CA MET A 136 23.05 14.85 32.79
C MET A 136 21.94 13.89 32.39
N SER A 137 20.70 14.36 32.35
CA SER A 137 19.54 13.56 31.98
C SER A 137 18.53 14.37 31.20
N GLY A 138 17.79 13.71 30.32
CA GLY A 138 16.71 14.34 29.58
C GLY A 138 16.08 13.39 28.59
N ASN A 139 14.89 13.75 28.11
CA ASN A 139 14.18 12.98 27.09
C ASN A 139 14.04 13.77 25.79
N SER A 140 14.07 13.08 24.64
CA SER A 140 13.80 13.70 23.34
C SER A 140 14.75 14.89 23.08
N ALA A 141 14.22 16.08 22.78
CA ALA A 141 14.97 17.34 22.71
C ALA A 141 15.75 17.67 24.00
N GLY A 142 15.22 17.36 25.18
CA GLY A 142 15.95 17.49 26.43
C GLY A 142 17.10 16.48 26.56
N GLY A 143 17.00 15.32 25.90
CA GLY A 143 18.11 14.38 25.76
C GLY A 143 19.26 14.95 24.93
N GLN A 144 18.96 15.74 23.90
CA GLN A 144 19.96 16.52 23.17
C GLN A 144 20.62 17.57 24.06
N LEU A 145 19.84 18.35 24.83
CA LEU A 145 20.37 19.34 25.77
C LEU A 145 21.24 18.70 26.87
N ALA A 146 20.91 17.49 27.31
CA ALA A 146 21.71 16.72 28.26
C ALA A 146 23.09 16.35 27.69
N PHE A 147 23.15 15.82 26.46
CA PHE A 147 24.41 15.57 25.78
C PHE A 147 25.20 16.85 25.52
N ALA A 148 24.53 17.88 24.99
CA ALA A 148 25.14 19.15 24.67
C ALA A 148 25.76 19.82 25.91
N THR A 149 25.05 19.82 27.04
CA THR A 149 25.55 20.41 28.29
C THR A 149 26.70 19.59 28.88
N ALA A 150 26.64 18.25 28.78
CA ALA A 150 27.75 17.38 29.20
C ALA A 150 29.03 17.65 28.38
N LEU A 151 28.89 17.76 27.06
CA LEU A 151 30.00 18.01 26.14
C LEU A 151 30.56 19.43 26.31
N ARG A 152 29.70 20.43 26.50
CA ARG A 152 30.13 21.78 26.87
C ARG A 152 30.89 21.81 28.19
N ALA A 153 30.43 21.06 29.19
CA ALA A 153 31.14 20.93 30.46
C ALA A 153 32.52 20.27 30.28
N ILE A 154 32.65 19.29 29.37
CA ILE A 154 33.94 18.71 29.00
C ILE A 154 34.85 19.75 28.32
N ASP A 155 34.31 20.58 27.44
CA ASP A 155 35.04 21.65 26.75
C ASP A 155 35.46 22.81 27.67
N GLU A 156 34.70 23.06 28.73
CA GLU A 156 35.00 24.03 29.77
C GLU A 156 35.68 23.39 31.02
N ASP A 157 36.40 22.28 30.82
CA ASP A 157 37.26 21.61 31.82
C ASP A 157 36.56 21.09 33.09
N LEU A 158 35.26 20.82 33.02
CA LEU A 158 34.46 20.16 34.06
C LEU A 158 34.20 18.68 33.77
N GLY A 159 34.80 18.10 32.73
CA GLY A 159 34.60 16.70 32.35
C GLY A 159 34.93 15.69 33.47
N ASP A 160 35.84 16.04 34.39
CA ASP A 160 36.15 15.19 35.55
C ASP A 160 35.06 15.13 36.62
N GLN A 161 34.16 16.10 36.61
CA GLN A 161 33.01 16.21 37.49
C GLN A 161 31.79 15.48 36.91
N LEU A 162 31.74 15.25 35.58
CA LEU A 162 30.69 14.48 34.93
C LEU A 162 30.79 12.99 35.33
N VAL A 163 29.71 12.47 35.90
CA VAL A 163 29.58 11.05 36.27
C VAL A 163 29.00 10.23 35.12
N GLY A 164 28.09 10.82 34.33
CA GLY A 164 27.53 10.19 33.14
C GLY A 164 26.36 10.95 32.54
N VAL A 165 25.91 10.48 31.38
CA VAL A 165 24.73 10.98 30.67
C VAL A 165 23.67 9.88 30.60
N PHE A 166 22.43 10.23 30.93
CA PHE A 166 21.28 9.36 30.91
C PHE A 166 20.25 9.92 29.94
N ALA A 167 20.30 9.47 28.69
CA ALA A 167 19.55 10.06 27.59
C ALA A 167 18.38 9.16 27.17
N LEU A 168 17.17 9.69 27.19
CA LEU A 168 15.96 8.95 26.91
C LEU A 168 15.42 9.33 25.54
N ILE A 169 15.26 8.37 24.63
CA ILE A 169 14.82 8.60 23.24
C ILE A 169 15.43 9.87 22.62
N PRO A 170 16.76 10.07 22.72
CA PRO A 170 17.35 11.38 22.55
C PRO A 170 17.41 11.78 21.07
N VAL A 171 17.29 13.07 20.81
CA VAL A 171 17.84 13.66 19.59
C VAL A 171 19.36 13.74 19.74
N THR A 172 20.12 13.39 18.70
CA THR A 172 21.59 13.41 18.74
C THR A 172 22.22 14.04 17.50
N VAL A 173 21.47 14.16 16.40
CA VAL A 173 21.98 14.74 15.16
C VAL A 173 20.88 15.41 14.34
N HIS A 174 21.17 16.56 13.76
CA HIS A 174 20.31 17.17 12.76
C HIS A 174 20.29 16.31 11.48
N PRO A 175 19.15 16.05 10.83
CA PRO A 175 19.07 15.19 9.63
C PRO A 175 20.04 15.57 8.50
N ASP A 176 20.20 16.87 8.27
CA ASP A 176 21.13 17.38 7.25
C ASP A 176 22.62 17.24 7.61
N ALA A 177 22.92 16.98 8.89
CA ALA A 177 24.28 16.87 9.42
C ALA A 177 24.69 15.41 9.73
N VAL A 178 23.86 14.43 9.39
CA VAL A 178 24.22 13.01 9.48
C VAL A 178 25.44 12.75 8.58
N PRO A 179 26.55 12.18 9.12
CA PRO A 179 27.72 11.85 8.31
C PRO A 179 27.37 10.94 7.14
N ASP A 180 27.98 11.16 5.97
CA ASP A 180 27.62 10.45 4.74
C ASP A 180 27.79 8.92 4.87
N GLU A 181 28.79 8.47 5.64
CA GLU A 181 29.00 7.04 5.92
C GLU A 181 27.91 6.42 6.81
N LEU A 182 27.13 7.24 7.50
CA LEU A 182 26.01 6.83 8.36
C LEU A 182 24.64 7.17 7.78
N ARG A 183 24.57 8.00 6.73
CA ARG A 183 23.33 8.49 6.13
C ARG A 183 22.40 7.36 5.68
N SER A 184 22.94 6.26 5.17
CA SER A 184 22.14 5.08 4.77
C SER A 184 21.51 4.32 5.94
N LYS A 185 21.94 4.59 7.17
CA LYS A 185 21.42 4.00 8.41
C LYS A 185 20.45 4.94 9.15
N TYR A 186 20.22 6.15 8.64
CA TYR A 186 19.29 7.13 9.22
C TYR A 186 17.97 7.12 8.46
N THR A 187 17.13 6.12 8.75
CA THR A 187 15.87 5.82 8.05
C THR A 187 14.63 5.94 8.94
N ALA A 188 14.81 6.04 10.27
CA ALA A 188 13.73 6.00 11.26
C ALA A 188 12.69 7.09 11.09
N MET A 189 13.09 8.30 10.67
CA MET A 189 12.13 9.37 10.40
C MET A 189 11.15 8.97 9.29
N ASP A 190 11.59 8.26 8.25
CA ASP A 190 10.72 7.82 7.16
C ASP A 190 9.98 6.51 7.50
N GLU A 191 10.65 5.57 8.17
CA GLU A 191 10.08 4.28 8.55
C GLU A 191 8.96 4.38 9.60
N HIS A 192 9.08 5.33 10.54
CA HIS A 192 8.20 5.42 11.71
C HIS A 192 7.32 6.66 11.75
N ASP A 193 7.26 7.43 10.67
CA ASP A 193 6.46 8.66 10.55
C ASP A 193 4.98 8.50 10.99
N LEU A 194 4.42 7.29 10.77
CA LEU A 194 3.03 6.97 11.08
C LEU A 194 2.83 6.22 12.41
N HIS A 195 3.90 5.87 13.11
CA HIS A 195 3.85 5.04 14.32
C HIS A 195 3.96 5.81 15.63
N THR A 196 4.32 7.10 15.57
CA THR A 196 4.63 7.91 16.76
C THR A 196 4.11 9.36 16.65
N VAL A 197 4.04 10.06 17.78
CA VAL A 197 3.54 11.44 17.86
C VAL A 197 4.48 12.47 17.25
N ASN A 198 5.79 12.21 17.32
CA ASN A 198 6.86 12.99 16.69
C ASN A 198 7.10 12.51 15.25
N SER A 199 6.12 12.73 14.37
CA SER A 199 6.25 12.46 12.93
C SER A 199 7.49 13.13 12.32
N ALA A 200 7.93 12.68 11.15
CA ALA A 200 9.01 13.32 10.39
C ALA A 200 8.72 14.80 10.15
N ASN A 201 7.47 15.14 9.81
CA ASN A 201 7.04 16.52 9.61
C ASN A 201 7.10 17.33 10.91
N ALA A 202 6.71 16.73 12.04
CA ALA A 202 6.84 17.38 13.34
C ALA A 202 8.31 17.63 13.69
N MET A 203 9.18 16.63 13.52
CA MET A 203 10.61 16.75 13.78
C MET A 203 11.27 17.83 12.90
N ARG A 204 10.97 17.87 11.60
CA ARG A 204 11.45 18.94 10.70
C ARG A 204 10.99 20.33 11.15
N SER A 205 9.75 20.44 11.63
CA SER A 205 9.19 21.70 12.13
C SER A 205 9.84 22.14 13.45
N TYR A 206 10.10 21.20 14.37
CA TYR A 206 10.86 21.49 15.59
C TYR A 206 12.29 21.94 15.27
N TRP A 207 12.98 21.29 14.34
CA TRP A 207 14.30 21.72 13.87
C TRP A 207 14.27 23.11 13.24
N GLN A 208 13.25 23.41 12.42
CA GLN A 208 13.07 24.71 11.80
C GLN A 208 12.88 25.82 12.84
N VAL A 209 12.03 25.58 13.84
CA VAL A 209 11.73 26.56 14.91
C VAL A 209 12.89 26.69 15.89
N TYR A 210 13.60 25.60 16.19
CA TYR A 210 14.83 25.63 16.96
C TYR A 210 15.88 26.50 16.26
N GLY A 211 16.03 26.36 14.94
CA GLY A 211 16.78 27.32 14.11
C GLY A 211 18.30 27.33 14.37
N ALA A 212 18.86 26.23 14.87
CA ALA A 212 20.29 26.08 15.08
C ALA A 212 21.01 25.57 13.81
N PRO A 213 22.29 25.92 13.59
CA PRO A 213 23.07 25.35 12.49
C PRO A 213 23.17 23.81 12.59
N PRO A 214 22.85 23.04 11.53
CA PRO A 214 22.86 21.57 11.60
C PRO A 214 24.17 20.95 12.10
N THR A 215 25.31 21.54 11.76
CA THR A 215 26.64 21.04 12.08
C THR A 215 27.21 21.56 13.40
N ASP A 216 26.49 22.41 14.13
CA ASP A 216 26.92 22.87 15.45
C ASP A 216 27.02 21.67 16.41
N HIS A 217 28.15 21.51 17.09
CA HIS A 217 28.42 20.30 17.88
C HIS A 217 27.57 20.18 19.15
N TYR A 218 26.95 21.27 19.60
CA TYR A 218 26.01 21.23 20.70
C TYR A 218 24.60 20.92 20.21
N THR A 219 24.23 21.41 19.03
CA THR A 219 22.99 21.09 18.32
C THR A 219 22.93 19.63 17.88
N SER A 220 24.03 19.13 17.32
CA SER A 220 24.23 17.76 16.87
C SER A 220 25.36 17.09 17.67
N PRO A 221 25.13 16.69 18.94
CA PRO A 221 26.13 16.07 19.80
C PRO A 221 26.88 14.89 19.19
N LEU A 222 26.25 14.15 18.27
CA LEU A 222 26.86 13.04 17.54
C LEU A 222 28.15 13.44 16.79
N LEU A 223 28.28 14.71 16.41
CA LEU A 223 29.43 15.25 15.68
C LEU A 223 30.55 15.75 16.60
N HIS A 224 30.35 15.76 17.91
CA HIS A 224 31.31 16.35 18.83
C HIS A 224 32.64 15.56 18.84
N PRO A 225 33.81 16.20 18.70
CA PRO A 225 35.10 15.49 18.59
C PRO A 225 35.55 14.80 19.88
N ARG A 226 34.84 15.05 20.99
CA ARG A 226 35.18 14.58 22.34
C ARG A 226 34.17 13.60 22.93
N LEU A 227 33.43 12.86 22.10
CA LEU A 227 32.50 11.82 22.57
C LEU A 227 33.16 10.79 23.51
N LYS A 228 34.44 10.44 23.28
CA LYS A 228 35.20 9.53 24.16
C LYS A 228 35.37 10.04 25.60
N ASP A 229 35.25 11.35 25.82
CA ASP A 229 35.42 11.98 27.12
C ASP A 229 34.12 11.94 27.95
N LEU A 230 33.00 11.53 27.34
CA LEU A 230 31.80 11.14 28.06
C LEU A 230 32.14 9.86 28.85
N LYS A 231 32.19 9.92 30.18
CA LYS A 231 32.69 8.80 31.00
C LYS A 231 31.78 7.57 30.96
N LYS A 232 30.47 7.79 31.02
CA LYS A 232 29.42 6.76 30.99
C LYS A 232 28.18 7.30 30.30
N VAL A 233 27.60 6.54 29.38
CA VAL A 233 26.36 6.91 28.69
C VAL A 233 25.34 5.77 28.79
N TYR A 234 24.14 6.07 29.26
CA TYR A 234 23.00 5.18 29.13
C TYR A 234 22.00 5.79 28.15
N MET A 235 21.46 4.98 27.25
CA MET A 235 20.39 5.35 26.34
C MET A 235 19.20 4.39 26.43
N ALA A 236 17.99 4.93 26.45
CA ALA A 236 16.78 4.17 26.15
C ALA A 236 16.28 4.54 24.76
N VAL A 237 16.04 3.56 23.89
CA VAL A 237 15.61 3.76 22.51
C VAL A 237 14.35 2.94 22.23
N CYS A 238 13.43 3.49 21.46
CA CYS A 238 12.17 2.85 21.10
C CYS A 238 12.18 2.46 19.62
N SER A 239 11.77 1.23 19.26
CA SER A 239 11.94 0.76 17.88
C SER A 239 10.91 1.31 16.89
N HIS A 240 9.78 1.83 17.37
CA HIS A 240 8.75 2.54 16.57
C HIS A 240 8.80 4.06 16.82
N ASP A 241 10.00 4.63 16.93
CA ASP A 241 10.25 6.05 17.16
C ASP A 241 11.00 6.65 15.97
N THR A 242 10.66 7.86 15.54
CA THR A 242 11.41 8.57 14.49
C THR A 242 12.82 8.94 14.95
N LEU A 243 13.08 8.97 16.26
CA LEU A 243 14.41 9.14 16.85
C LEU A 243 15.15 7.83 17.12
N ARG A 244 14.64 6.68 16.65
CA ARG A 244 15.32 5.38 16.82
C ARG A 244 16.78 5.45 16.36
N ASP A 245 17.00 6.04 15.19
CA ASP A 245 18.32 6.06 14.58
C ASP A 245 19.25 7.10 15.22
N ASP A 246 18.74 8.19 15.81
CA ASP A 246 19.55 9.10 16.64
C ASP A 246 20.25 8.33 17.78
N GLY A 247 19.53 7.44 18.47
CA GLY A 247 20.09 6.58 19.50
C GLY A 247 21.07 5.53 18.97
N LEU A 248 20.72 4.85 17.86
CA LEU A 248 21.57 3.82 17.26
C LEU A 248 22.88 4.39 16.71
N LEU A 249 22.83 5.54 16.03
CA LEU A 249 24.02 6.20 15.48
C LEU A 249 24.90 6.78 16.58
N MET A 250 24.32 7.37 17.63
CA MET A 250 25.09 7.83 18.78
C MET A 250 25.78 6.67 19.48
N LYS A 251 25.10 5.53 19.68
CA LYS A 251 25.73 4.31 20.20
C LYS A 251 26.91 3.90 19.35
N HIS A 252 26.75 3.85 18.04
CA HIS A 252 27.82 3.48 17.11
C HIS A 252 29.04 4.40 17.25
N LYS A 253 28.84 5.73 17.32
CA LYS A 253 29.95 6.68 17.53
C LYS A 253 30.59 6.57 18.91
N LEU A 254 29.82 6.29 19.96
CA LEU A 254 30.35 6.04 21.31
C LEU A 254 31.19 4.76 21.37
N ASP A 255 30.73 3.68 20.71
CA ASP A 255 31.48 2.42 20.58
C ASP A 255 32.80 2.64 19.81
N GLU A 256 32.75 3.36 18.68
CA GLU A 256 33.96 3.74 17.91
C GLU A 256 34.94 4.58 18.72
N ALA A 257 34.42 5.50 19.55
CA ALA A 257 35.20 6.37 20.41
C ALA A 257 35.76 5.65 21.66
N GLY A 258 35.31 4.41 21.94
CA GLY A 258 35.69 3.66 23.14
C GLY A 258 35.06 4.19 24.44
N CYS A 259 33.94 4.90 24.35
CA CYS A 259 33.17 5.38 25.51
C CYS A 259 32.38 4.23 26.15
N ASP A 260 32.41 4.12 27.48
CA ASP A 260 31.57 3.16 28.23
C ASP A 260 30.10 3.54 28.04
N ASN A 261 29.34 2.69 27.36
CA ASN A 261 27.95 2.97 27.03
C ASN A 261 27.04 1.74 27.12
N LYS A 262 25.77 1.99 27.42
CA LYS A 262 24.69 1.01 27.39
C LYS A 262 23.51 1.59 26.64
N MET A 263 22.81 0.76 25.88
CA MET A 263 21.56 1.12 25.24
C MET A 263 20.54 0.00 25.42
N ASP A 264 19.39 0.34 25.99
CA ASP A 264 18.24 -0.56 26.09
C ASP A 264 17.24 -0.22 24.97
N MET A 265 16.97 -1.19 24.10
CA MET A 265 16.00 -1.08 23.01
C MET A 265 14.64 -1.62 23.48
N TYR A 266 13.59 -0.79 23.35
CA TYR A 266 12.21 -1.13 23.66
C TYR A 266 11.47 -1.42 22.36
N GLU A 267 11.44 -2.70 21.99
CA GLU A 267 10.87 -3.18 20.73
C GLU A 267 9.35 -3.01 20.68
N GLY A 268 8.84 -2.44 19.58
CA GLY A 268 7.41 -2.21 19.32
C GLY A 268 6.80 -1.01 20.01
N TYR A 269 7.56 -0.26 20.81
CA TYR A 269 7.08 0.91 21.54
C TYR A 269 7.33 2.22 20.78
N PRO A 270 6.40 3.19 20.83
CA PRO A 270 6.56 4.51 20.21
C PRO A 270 7.24 5.53 21.14
N HIS A 271 7.46 6.74 20.64
CA HIS A 271 8.08 7.82 21.39
C HIS A 271 7.38 8.08 22.73
N PHE A 272 8.18 8.13 23.79
CA PHE A 272 7.78 8.48 25.15
C PHE A 272 6.69 7.57 25.75
N PHE A 273 6.64 6.28 25.37
CA PHE A 273 5.64 5.33 25.89
C PHE A 273 5.62 5.25 27.42
N PHE A 274 6.77 5.45 28.08
CA PHE A 274 6.93 5.32 29.52
C PHE A 274 6.30 6.47 30.33
N GLY A 275 5.92 7.56 29.68
CA GLY A 275 5.15 8.66 30.27
C GLY A 275 3.64 8.47 30.18
N TRP A 276 3.15 7.37 29.59
CA TRP A 276 1.73 7.22 29.26
C TRP A 276 0.93 6.40 30.27
N PRO A 277 -0.17 6.93 30.86
CA PRO A 277 -0.94 6.25 31.90
C PRO A 277 -1.95 5.25 31.31
N SER A 278 -1.43 4.16 30.73
CA SER A 278 -2.26 3.05 30.24
C SER A 278 -2.06 1.80 31.10
N PRO A 279 -3.13 1.09 31.52
CA PRO A 279 -3.01 -0.20 32.20
C PRO A 279 -2.23 -1.24 31.39
N LYS A 280 -2.24 -1.14 30.05
CA LYS A 280 -1.48 -2.03 29.16
C LYS A 280 0.02 -1.76 29.16
N LEU A 281 0.46 -0.62 29.72
CA LEU A 281 1.85 -0.21 29.78
C LEU A 281 2.46 -0.35 31.18
N GLU A 282 1.70 -0.80 32.18
CA GLU A 282 2.18 -0.91 33.56
C GLU A 282 3.46 -1.74 33.69
N GLU A 283 3.51 -2.95 33.12
CA GLU A 283 4.69 -3.81 33.19
C GLU A 283 5.88 -3.25 32.38
N PRO A 284 5.70 -2.81 31.12
CA PRO A 284 6.76 -2.13 30.37
C PRO A 284 7.33 -0.88 31.07
N ILE A 285 6.47 -0.08 31.72
CA ILE A 285 6.88 1.10 32.49
C ILE A 285 7.70 0.69 33.72
N LYS A 286 7.25 -0.33 34.47
CA LYS A 286 8.01 -0.87 35.61
C LYS A 286 9.39 -1.36 35.16
N GLN A 287 9.45 -2.10 34.05
CA GLN A 287 10.72 -2.59 33.50
C GLN A 287 11.63 -1.44 33.07
N PHE A 288 11.09 -0.41 32.42
CA PHE A 288 11.84 0.78 32.03
C PHE A 288 12.49 1.46 33.24
N PHE A 289 11.73 1.72 34.30
CA PHE A 289 12.25 2.34 35.51
C PHE A 289 13.22 1.41 36.28
N ALA A 290 13.03 0.09 36.23
CA ALA A 290 13.95 -0.88 36.80
C ALA A 290 15.30 -0.92 36.05
N ASN A 291 15.27 -0.89 34.72
CA ASN A 291 16.47 -0.82 33.88
C ASN A 291 17.26 0.47 34.14
N MET A 292 16.54 1.60 34.22
CA MET A 292 17.09 2.90 34.58
C MET A 292 17.75 2.89 35.97
N ALA A 293 17.08 2.36 36.98
CA ALA A 293 17.60 2.32 38.35
C ALA A 293 18.77 1.34 38.51
N GLY A 294 18.71 0.21 37.80
CA GLY A 294 19.69 -0.86 37.91
C GLY A 294 21.05 -0.47 37.37
N GLY A 295 21.13 0.40 36.35
CA GLY A 295 22.37 0.72 35.64
C GLY A 295 22.97 -0.47 34.87
N TRP A 296 22.85 -1.70 35.39
CA TRP A 296 23.18 -3.05 34.90
C TRP A 296 22.63 -4.04 35.96
N PRO A 297 21.69 -4.98 35.69
CA PRO A 297 22.09 -6.40 35.49
C PRO A 297 21.08 -7.40 34.82
N VAL A 298 21.59 -8.65 34.60
CA VAL A 298 21.01 -10.02 34.39
C VAL A 298 20.35 -10.47 33.06
N GLY A 299 21.17 -11.14 32.22
CA GLY A 299 20.83 -12.43 31.59
C GLY A 299 20.17 -12.44 30.19
N PRO A 300 20.57 -13.33 29.26
CA PRO A 300 20.03 -13.39 27.92
C PRO A 300 18.72 -14.19 27.88
N VAL A 301 17.73 -13.71 27.13
CA VAL A 301 16.58 -14.54 26.72
C VAL A 301 16.74 -14.85 25.22
N SER A 302 17.38 -15.99 24.98
CA SER A 302 17.33 -16.90 23.81
C SER A 302 17.08 -16.32 22.41
N GLN A 303 18.15 -16.27 21.59
CA GLN A 303 18.08 -16.43 20.14
C GLN A 303 18.06 -17.93 19.75
N PRO A 304 17.75 -18.24 18.47
CA PRO A 304 18.74 -18.98 17.70
C PRO A 304 19.02 -18.36 16.30
N GLY A 305 20.23 -17.85 16.13
CA GLY A 305 21.14 -18.24 15.05
C GLY A 305 21.11 -17.48 13.71
N LEU A 306 22.05 -16.54 13.53
CA LEU A 306 23.12 -16.66 12.52
C LEU A 306 24.16 -15.53 12.69
N HIS A 307 25.40 -15.89 13.00
CA HIS A 307 26.56 -15.05 12.68
C HIS A 307 26.84 -15.17 11.18
N VAL A 308 26.92 -14.04 10.46
CA VAL A 308 27.71 -13.98 9.22
C VAL A 308 28.43 -12.63 9.13
N SER A 309 29.72 -12.74 8.86
CA SER A 309 30.70 -11.71 8.56
C SER A 309 30.41 -10.93 7.27
N ASN A 310 30.82 -9.65 7.27
CA ASN A 310 31.12 -8.78 6.13
C ASN A 310 30.87 -9.33 4.71
N THR A 311 29.74 -8.94 4.11
CA THR A 311 29.62 -8.32 2.77
C THR A 311 28.13 -8.05 2.55
N HIS A 312 27.72 -6.78 2.63
CA HIS A 312 26.32 -6.38 2.48
C HIS A 312 25.89 -6.51 1.01
N TRP A 313 25.25 -7.63 0.66
CA TRP A 313 24.50 -7.78 -0.59
C TRP A 313 23.04 -8.11 -0.25
N ASN A 314 22.14 -7.16 -0.49
CA ASN A 314 20.69 -7.35 -0.35
C ASN A 314 20.10 -7.78 -1.70
N THR A 315 19.85 -9.08 -1.86
CA THR A 315 19.37 -9.67 -3.11
C THR A 315 17.90 -9.36 -3.42
N ARG A 316 17.06 -8.99 -2.43
CA ARG A 316 15.67 -8.52 -2.68
C ARG A 316 15.64 -7.18 -3.40
N LYS A 317 16.60 -6.29 -3.12
CA LYS A 317 16.66 -4.95 -3.73
C LYS A 317 17.16 -4.96 -5.19
N HIS A 318 17.84 -6.02 -5.64
CA HIS A 318 18.53 -6.02 -6.94
C HIS A 318 18.05 -7.10 -7.92
N GLN A 319 17.36 -8.16 -7.46
CA GLN A 319 16.81 -9.24 -8.31
C GLN A 319 17.80 -9.75 -9.39
N LYS A 320 19.10 -9.79 -9.08
CA LYS A 320 20.15 -10.05 -10.07
C LYS A 320 20.78 -11.42 -9.84
N VAL A 321 20.75 -12.27 -10.86
CA VAL A 321 21.55 -13.50 -10.93
C VAL A 321 22.97 -13.14 -11.34
N VAL A 322 23.97 -13.62 -10.59
CA VAL A 322 25.38 -13.34 -10.84
C VAL A 322 26.20 -14.62 -10.78
N ILE A 323 27.33 -14.63 -11.49
CA ILE A 323 28.33 -15.70 -11.43
C ILE A 323 29.42 -15.28 -10.46
N ASN A 324 29.67 -16.12 -9.46
CA ASN A 324 30.65 -15.89 -8.40
C ASN A 324 31.48 -17.15 -8.15
N ASP A 325 32.71 -16.97 -7.66
CA ASP A 325 33.48 -18.05 -7.07
C ASP A 325 32.95 -18.36 -5.66
N ILE A 326 32.68 -19.63 -5.39
CA ILE A 326 32.19 -20.11 -4.09
C ILE A 326 33.08 -21.25 -3.57
N PRO A 327 33.21 -21.43 -2.24
CA PRO A 327 33.96 -22.55 -1.69
C PRO A 327 33.37 -23.90 -2.14
N LYS A 328 34.23 -24.84 -2.54
CA LYS A 328 33.82 -26.23 -2.80
C LYS A 328 33.21 -26.79 -1.51
N PRO A 329 31.95 -27.27 -1.53
CA PRO A 329 31.31 -27.79 -0.33
C PRO A 329 31.98 -29.08 0.13
N LYS A 330 31.83 -29.39 1.42
CA LYS A 330 32.33 -30.63 2.03
C LYS A 330 31.16 -31.50 2.46
N GLU A 331 31.18 -32.75 2.06
CA GLU A 331 30.16 -33.74 2.39
C GLU A 331 30.15 -34.09 3.88
N LYS A 332 28.94 -34.20 4.47
CA LYS A 332 28.72 -34.82 5.78
C LYS A 332 28.86 -36.35 5.69
N PRO A 333 28.95 -37.07 6.83
CA PRO A 333 29.03 -38.54 6.83
C PRO A 333 27.99 -39.26 5.96
N ASN A 334 26.76 -38.76 5.91
CA ASN A 334 25.64 -39.34 5.17
C ASN A 334 25.48 -38.77 3.74
N GLN A 335 26.47 -38.05 3.23
CA GLN A 335 26.38 -37.33 1.95
C GLN A 335 27.41 -37.81 0.94
N PHE A 336 27.10 -37.57 -0.32
CA PHE A 336 28.05 -37.59 -1.42
C PHE A 336 28.46 -36.17 -1.74
N LEU A 337 29.74 -35.97 -2.04
CA LEU A 337 30.17 -34.82 -2.83
C LEU A 337 30.06 -35.23 -4.29
N VAL A 338 29.35 -34.43 -5.08
CA VAL A 338 29.06 -34.72 -6.47
C VAL A 338 29.70 -33.65 -7.34
N LYS A 339 30.47 -34.08 -8.33
CA LYS A 339 30.91 -33.22 -9.43
C LYS A 339 29.77 -33.11 -10.43
N ILE A 340 29.19 -31.93 -10.56
CA ILE A 340 28.03 -31.69 -11.41
C ILE A 340 28.46 -31.82 -12.88
N GLN A 341 27.69 -32.61 -13.64
CA GLN A 341 27.89 -32.80 -15.07
C GLN A 341 26.95 -31.92 -15.89
N SER A 342 25.71 -31.80 -15.44
CA SER A 342 24.74 -30.84 -15.97
C SER A 342 23.71 -30.48 -14.88
N ALA A 343 23.19 -29.27 -14.98
CA ALA A 343 22.06 -28.78 -14.22
C ALA A 343 21.13 -28.03 -15.17
N SER A 344 19.82 -28.04 -14.88
CA SER A 344 18.82 -27.40 -15.74
C SER A 344 18.04 -26.31 -15.00
N LEU A 345 17.62 -25.30 -15.76
CA LEU A 345 16.87 -24.16 -15.26
C LEU A 345 15.38 -24.44 -15.37
N CYS A 346 14.72 -24.54 -14.22
CA CYS A 346 13.30 -24.77 -14.14
C CYS A 346 12.57 -23.51 -13.67
N HIS A 347 11.28 -23.40 -13.98
CA HIS A 347 10.48 -22.24 -13.60
C HIS A 347 10.42 -22.04 -12.07
N SER A 348 10.47 -23.12 -11.29
CA SER A 348 10.54 -23.05 -9.82
C SER A 348 11.81 -22.39 -9.29
N ASP A 349 12.93 -22.41 -10.04
CA ASP A 349 14.15 -21.70 -9.63
C ASP A 349 13.95 -20.17 -9.58
N LEU A 350 13.00 -19.67 -10.37
CA LEU A 350 12.67 -18.25 -10.53
C LEU A 350 11.62 -17.75 -9.53
N MET A 351 11.09 -18.61 -8.66
CA MET A 351 10.07 -18.24 -7.67
C MET A 351 10.67 -17.46 -6.49
N MET A 352 10.96 -16.17 -6.71
CA MET A 352 11.69 -15.29 -5.78
C MET A 352 11.06 -15.15 -4.38
N HIS A 353 9.75 -15.35 -4.24
CA HIS A 353 9.05 -15.22 -2.96
C HIS A 353 9.42 -16.32 -1.94
N MET A 354 10.05 -17.41 -2.38
CA MET A 354 10.52 -18.49 -1.50
C MET A 354 12.00 -18.35 -1.10
N ARG A 355 12.68 -17.29 -1.55
CA ARG A 355 14.12 -17.09 -1.32
C ARG A 355 14.40 -16.36 -0.01
N PRO A 356 15.49 -16.70 0.70
CA PRO A 356 15.93 -15.96 1.87
C PRO A 356 16.56 -14.60 1.49
N ASP A 357 16.79 -13.75 2.50
CA ASP A 357 17.36 -12.41 2.32
C ASP A 357 18.91 -12.41 2.19
N TYR A 358 19.51 -13.58 1.95
CA TYR A 358 20.94 -13.78 1.73
C TYR A 358 21.21 -14.53 0.40
N PRO A 359 22.41 -14.43 -0.19
CA PRO A 359 22.76 -15.12 -1.43
C PRO A 359 22.67 -16.65 -1.31
N VAL A 360 22.08 -17.29 -2.31
CA VAL A 360 21.95 -18.75 -2.42
C VAL A 360 22.23 -19.18 -3.86
N THR A 361 23.02 -20.24 -4.05
CA THR A 361 23.25 -20.86 -5.36
C THR A 361 21.92 -21.42 -5.91
N MET A 362 21.55 -21.04 -7.13
CA MET A 362 20.30 -21.49 -7.77
C MET A 362 20.39 -22.93 -8.31
N GLY A 363 19.26 -23.50 -8.72
CA GLY A 363 19.17 -24.78 -9.42
C GLY A 363 18.81 -25.94 -8.50
N HIS A 364 17.77 -26.70 -8.86
CA HIS A 364 17.32 -27.89 -8.12
C HIS A 364 17.18 -29.15 -9.01
N GLU A 365 17.66 -29.07 -10.24
CA GLU A 365 17.72 -30.18 -11.20
C GLU A 365 19.17 -30.47 -11.56
N GLY A 366 19.72 -31.62 -11.13
CA GLY A 366 21.15 -31.91 -11.28
C GLY A 366 21.47 -33.38 -11.50
N VAL A 367 22.52 -33.63 -12.28
CA VAL A 367 23.17 -34.94 -12.43
C VAL A 367 24.68 -34.79 -12.40
N GLY A 368 25.38 -35.83 -11.94
CA GLY A 368 26.83 -35.76 -11.84
C GLY A 368 27.50 -37.08 -11.50
N HIS A 369 28.78 -36.99 -11.21
CA HIS A 369 29.60 -38.12 -10.76
C HIS A 369 29.93 -37.96 -9.29
N ILE A 370 29.85 -39.05 -8.54
CA ILE A 370 30.31 -39.06 -7.14
C ILE A 370 31.82 -38.80 -7.11
N GLU A 371 32.23 -37.68 -6.50
CA GLU A 371 33.62 -37.30 -6.29
C GLU A 371 34.17 -37.95 -5.02
N SER A 372 33.41 -37.86 -3.93
CA SER A 372 33.75 -38.48 -2.63
C SER A 372 32.50 -38.87 -1.86
N ILE A 373 32.67 -39.80 -0.93
CA ILE A 373 31.59 -40.40 -0.15
C ILE A 373 31.87 -40.19 1.34
N GLY A 374 30.89 -39.63 2.03
CA GLY A 374 30.90 -39.51 3.48
C GLY A 374 30.97 -40.87 4.19
N SER A 375 31.51 -40.86 5.41
CA SER A 375 31.85 -42.09 6.13
C SER A 375 30.70 -43.06 6.40
N SER A 376 29.44 -42.60 6.50
CA SER A 376 28.27 -43.46 6.72
C SER A 376 27.52 -43.83 5.43
N ALA A 377 27.87 -43.22 4.30
CA ALA A 377 27.27 -43.50 2.99
C ALA A 377 28.03 -44.56 2.16
N GLY A 378 29.26 -44.94 2.55
CA GLY A 378 30.13 -45.85 1.79
C GLY A 378 29.59 -47.25 1.50
N ASN A 379 28.70 -47.78 2.35
CA ASN A 379 28.15 -49.14 2.21
C ASN A 379 26.72 -49.16 1.62
N LYS A 380 26.28 -48.07 0.99
CA LYS A 380 24.90 -47.90 0.48
C LYS A 380 24.72 -48.27 -0.99
N GLY A 381 25.66 -49.02 -1.55
CA GLY A 381 25.61 -49.51 -2.93
C GLY A 381 26.11 -48.52 -3.99
N PHE A 382 26.76 -47.43 -3.58
CA PHE A 382 27.39 -46.43 -4.45
C PHE A 382 28.91 -46.48 -4.33
N GLN A 383 29.62 -46.07 -5.38
CA GLN A 383 31.07 -45.92 -5.41
C GLN A 383 31.48 -44.61 -6.08
N VAL A 384 32.68 -44.11 -5.76
CA VAL A 384 33.27 -42.95 -6.44
C VAL A 384 33.31 -43.19 -7.95
N GLY A 385 32.92 -42.17 -8.71
CA GLY A 385 32.80 -42.21 -10.17
C GLY A 385 31.42 -42.64 -10.69
N ASP A 386 30.54 -43.19 -9.86
CA ASP A 386 29.18 -43.54 -10.28
C ASP A 386 28.45 -42.31 -10.84
N ALA A 387 27.82 -42.47 -12.00
CA ALA A 387 26.92 -41.48 -12.57
C ALA A 387 25.57 -41.55 -11.86
N ILE A 388 25.19 -40.45 -11.21
CA ILE A 388 23.97 -40.35 -10.41
C ILE A 388 23.16 -39.13 -10.81
N GLY A 389 21.87 -39.21 -10.54
CA GLY A 389 21.05 -38.02 -10.34
C GLY A 389 20.30 -38.11 -9.04
N PHE A 390 19.73 -36.98 -8.63
CA PHE A 390 19.30 -36.79 -7.25
C PHE A 390 18.24 -35.70 -7.13
N GLY A 391 17.40 -35.83 -6.11
CA GLY A 391 16.43 -34.78 -5.75
C GLY A 391 17.07 -33.66 -4.91
N TYR A 392 16.27 -32.64 -4.60
CA TYR A 392 16.72 -31.36 -4.01
C TYR A 392 16.42 -31.18 -2.51
N PHE A 393 15.90 -32.21 -1.85
CA PHE A 393 15.78 -32.22 -0.39
C PHE A 393 17.08 -32.70 0.26
N ILE A 394 17.48 -32.01 1.32
CA ILE A 394 18.66 -32.34 2.14
C ILE A 394 18.34 -32.21 3.63
N ASP A 395 19.11 -32.90 4.47
CA ASP A 395 18.98 -32.93 5.93
C ASP A 395 17.64 -33.54 6.41
N CYS A 396 16.99 -34.37 5.59
CA CYS A 396 15.80 -35.14 5.95
C CYS A 396 16.18 -36.49 6.61
N CYS A 397 15.28 -37.08 7.41
CA CYS A 397 15.46 -38.45 7.87
C CYS A 397 15.12 -39.50 6.78
N PHE A 398 14.26 -39.14 5.83
CA PHE A 398 13.78 -39.98 4.71
C PHE A 398 12.98 -41.23 5.10
N GLU A 399 12.64 -41.40 6.37
CA GLU A 399 11.99 -42.62 6.89
C GLU A 399 10.78 -42.38 7.81
N CYS A 400 10.61 -41.17 8.38
CA CYS A 400 9.45 -40.87 9.23
C CYS A 400 8.15 -40.81 8.44
N GLU A 401 7.00 -40.85 9.12
CA GLU A 401 5.67 -40.86 8.49
C GLU A 401 5.51 -39.66 7.55
N GLY A 402 5.85 -38.46 8.02
CA GLY A 402 5.84 -37.26 7.18
C GLY A 402 6.74 -37.38 5.95
N CYS A 403 7.95 -37.94 6.08
CA CYS A 403 8.85 -38.19 4.94
C CYS A 403 8.30 -39.20 3.95
N MET A 404 7.48 -40.16 4.39
CA MET A 404 6.83 -41.13 3.51
C MET A 404 5.64 -40.53 2.74
N VAL A 405 5.16 -39.33 3.13
CA VAL A 405 4.18 -38.54 2.38
C VAL A 405 4.88 -37.54 1.46
N HIS A 406 5.69 -36.66 2.03
CA HIS A 406 6.49 -35.66 1.31
C HIS A 406 7.62 -35.17 2.22
N ASN A 407 8.85 -35.03 1.70
CA ASN A 407 10.01 -34.67 2.53
C ASN A 407 9.94 -33.27 3.18
N MET A 408 8.95 -32.45 2.81
CA MET A 408 8.59 -31.19 3.48
C MET A 408 8.06 -31.40 4.90
N HIS A 409 7.43 -32.55 5.14
CA HIS A 409 6.79 -32.90 6.42
C HIS A 409 7.73 -33.71 7.32
N CYS A 410 9.04 -33.68 7.07
CA CYS A 410 10.00 -34.42 7.87
C CYS A 410 9.90 -34.02 9.35
N GLU A 411 9.70 -35.02 10.22
CA GLU A 411 9.50 -34.82 11.66
C GLU A 411 10.78 -34.43 12.40
N SER A 412 11.96 -34.59 11.77
CA SER A 412 13.21 -34.07 12.33
C SER A 412 13.29 -32.54 12.36
N GLY A 413 12.45 -31.85 11.57
CA GLY A 413 12.45 -30.39 11.44
C GLY A 413 13.69 -29.80 10.74
N ASN A 414 14.61 -30.63 10.26
CA ASN A 414 15.89 -30.20 9.70
C ASN A 414 15.91 -30.11 8.16
N GLN A 415 14.83 -30.50 7.48
CA GLN A 415 14.71 -30.54 6.03
C GLN A 415 14.93 -29.17 5.38
N LYS A 416 15.70 -29.14 4.28
CA LYS A 416 15.98 -27.93 3.50
C LYS A 416 15.85 -28.21 2.01
N LEU A 417 15.56 -27.15 1.24
CA LEU A 417 15.43 -27.20 -0.21
C LEU A 417 16.66 -26.56 -0.86
N GLN A 418 17.46 -27.41 -1.51
CA GLN A 418 18.58 -26.99 -2.34
C GLN A 418 18.10 -26.23 -3.55
N GLY A 419 18.81 -25.16 -3.88
CA GLY A 419 18.39 -24.25 -4.92
C GLY A 419 17.19 -23.41 -4.54
N VAL A 420 16.80 -23.30 -3.26
CA VAL A 420 15.77 -22.38 -2.75
C VAL A 420 16.27 -21.65 -1.49
N VAL A 421 16.42 -22.38 -0.38
CA VAL A 421 16.84 -21.84 0.94
C VAL A 421 18.27 -22.24 1.31
N VAL A 422 18.87 -23.18 0.59
CA VAL A 422 20.29 -23.56 0.67
C VAL A 422 20.84 -23.78 -0.74
N ASP A 423 22.16 -23.82 -0.87
CA ASP A 423 22.84 -23.88 -2.17
C ASP A 423 22.38 -25.06 -3.04
N GLY A 424 22.10 -24.72 -4.30
CA GLY A 424 21.63 -25.60 -5.37
C GLY A 424 22.73 -26.13 -6.30
N TYR A 425 22.34 -26.40 -7.54
CA TYR A 425 23.14 -27.19 -8.49
C TYR A 425 23.75 -26.39 -9.65
N PHE A 426 23.50 -25.09 -9.76
CA PHE A 426 24.30 -24.23 -10.64
C PHE A 426 25.66 -23.91 -10.01
N ALA A 427 26.45 -24.97 -9.83
CA ALA A 427 27.81 -24.96 -9.31
C ALA A 427 28.56 -26.18 -9.86
N GLU A 428 29.90 -26.16 -9.81
CA GLU A 428 30.72 -27.29 -10.25
C GLU A 428 30.61 -28.51 -9.31
N TYR A 429 30.29 -28.28 -8.03
CA TYR A 429 30.19 -29.30 -7.00
C TYR A 429 28.98 -29.03 -6.09
N ALA A 430 28.28 -30.10 -5.70
CA ALA A 430 27.19 -30.04 -4.72
C ALA A 430 27.24 -31.24 -3.77
N VAL A 431 26.63 -31.10 -2.59
CA VAL A 431 26.43 -32.20 -1.64
C VAL A 431 25.02 -32.76 -1.77
N VAL A 432 24.90 -34.08 -1.63
CA VAL A 432 23.64 -34.81 -1.79
C VAL A 432 23.52 -35.89 -0.72
N ASP A 433 22.39 -35.97 -0.01
CA ASP A 433 22.13 -37.08 0.91
C ASP A 433 21.97 -38.39 0.12
N TRP A 434 22.64 -39.47 0.55
CA TRP A 434 22.68 -40.71 -0.24
C TRP A 434 21.29 -41.31 -0.51
N GLN A 435 20.33 -41.09 0.40
CA GLN A 435 18.94 -41.55 0.26
C GLN A 435 18.22 -40.90 -0.93
N ASN A 436 18.65 -39.70 -1.32
CA ASN A 436 18.02 -38.90 -2.37
C ASN A 436 18.72 -39.08 -3.73
N ALA A 437 19.67 -40.00 -3.84
CA ALA A 437 20.44 -40.26 -5.05
C ALA A 437 20.05 -41.61 -5.70
N ILE A 438 20.20 -41.69 -7.02
CA ILE A 438 20.03 -42.93 -7.79
C ILE A 438 21.06 -43.03 -8.91
N LYS A 439 21.54 -44.26 -9.16
CA LYS A 439 22.41 -44.53 -10.32
C LYS A 439 21.65 -44.36 -11.62
N LEU A 440 22.28 -43.65 -12.55
CA LEU A 440 21.69 -43.40 -13.86
C LEU A 440 21.89 -44.59 -14.81
N PRO A 441 20.83 -45.04 -15.51
CA PRO A 441 20.95 -45.99 -16.60
C PRO A 441 21.90 -45.46 -17.68
N LYS A 442 22.78 -46.32 -18.20
CA LYS A 442 23.74 -45.97 -19.28
C LYS A 442 23.07 -45.50 -20.58
N THR A 443 21.78 -45.71 -20.73
CA THR A 443 20.98 -45.26 -21.87
C THR A 443 20.60 -43.78 -21.80
N LEU A 444 20.80 -43.13 -20.65
CA LEU A 444 20.53 -41.71 -20.45
C LEU A 444 21.81 -40.89 -20.63
N ASP A 445 21.71 -39.82 -21.42
CA ASP A 445 22.81 -38.90 -21.68
C ASP A 445 22.88 -37.88 -20.55
N MET A 446 23.96 -37.93 -19.78
CA MET A 446 24.16 -37.04 -18.63
C MET A 446 24.10 -35.56 -18.99
N SER A 447 24.39 -35.16 -20.24
CA SER A 447 24.31 -33.75 -20.67
C SER A 447 22.86 -33.24 -20.77
N ARG A 448 21.88 -34.14 -20.89
CA ARG A 448 20.46 -33.81 -21.13
C ARG A 448 19.52 -34.34 -20.05
N THR A 449 20.05 -35.05 -19.06
CA THR A 449 19.24 -35.81 -18.09
C THR A 449 18.91 -35.02 -16.82
N ALA A 450 19.54 -33.87 -16.55
CA ALA A 450 19.20 -33.03 -15.39
C ALA A 450 17.69 -32.74 -15.22
N PRO A 451 16.92 -32.40 -16.29
CA PRO A 451 15.48 -32.17 -16.18
C PRO A 451 14.66 -33.38 -15.70
N LEU A 452 15.21 -34.60 -15.76
CA LEU A 452 14.54 -35.79 -15.24
C LEU A 452 14.30 -35.66 -13.74
N PHE A 453 15.21 -34.99 -13.00
CA PHE A 453 15.20 -34.95 -11.54
C PHE A 453 14.26 -33.92 -10.92
N CYS A 454 13.45 -33.25 -11.74
CA CYS A 454 12.21 -32.62 -11.31
C CYS A 454 11.14 -32.91 -12.35
N ALA A 455 11.19 -32.24 -13.51
CA ALA A 455 10.15 -32.33 -14.53
C ALA A 455 9.83 -33.77 -14.97
N GLY A 456 10.84 -34.60 -15.22
CA GLY A 456 10.63 -35.97 -15.70
C GLY A 456 10.04 -36.91 -14.66
N ILE A 457 10.51 -36.89 -13.40
CA ILE A 457 9.95 -37.70 -12.31
C ILE A 457 8.51 -37.25 -12.02
N THR A 458 8.26 -35.95 -11.92
CA THR A 458 6.91 -35.40 -11.72
C THR A 458 5.96 -35.84 -12.84
N ALA A 459 6.39 -35.73 -14.09
CA ALA A 459 5.60 -36.15 -15.25
C ALA A 459 5.34 -37.66 -15.27
N PHE A 460 6.34 -38.48 -14.92
CA PHE A 460 6.14 -39.92 -14.84
C PHE A 460 5.10 -40.27 -13.76
N HIS A 461 5.23 -39.71 -12.55
CA HIS A 461 4.32 -39.98 -11.44
C HIS A 461 2.91 -39.49 -11.74
N SER A 462 2.74 -38.30 -12.33
CA SER A 462 1.43 -37.78 -12.70
C SER A 462 0.76 -38.64 -13.78
N VAL A 463 1.50 -39.14 -14.76
CA VAL A 463 0.96 -40.02 -15.82
C VAL A 463 0.64 -41.41 -15.27
N ASP A 464 1.57 -42.06 -14.55
CA ASP A 464 1.37 -43.37 -13.92
C ASP A 464 0.21 -43.32 -12.91
N GLY A 465 0.14 -42.24 -12.12
CA GLY A 465 -0.90 -41.99 -11.14
C GLY A 465 -2.28 -41.67 -11.73
N CYS A 466 -2.39 -41.45 -13.04
CA CYS A 466 -3.70 -41.41 -13.70
C CYS A 466 -4.34 -42.80 -13.80
N GLU A 467 -3.54 -43.88 -13.71
CA GLU A 467 -3.99 -45.28 -13.72
C GLU A 467 -4.87 -45.61 -14.94
N LEU A 468 -4.51 -45.04 -16.10
CA LEU A 468 -5.22 -45.28 -17.35
C LEU A 468 -4.89 -46.68 -17.91
N LYS A 469 -5.80 -47.20 -18.72
CA LYS A 469 -5.61 -48.42 -19.51
C LYS A 469 -5.04 -48.08 -20.89
N GLU A 470 -4.40 -49.08 -21.50
CA GLU A 470 -3.91 -48.95 -22.89
C GLU A 470 -5.03 -48.48 -23.82
N GLY A 471 -4.72 -47.50 -24.67
CA GLY A 471 -5.66 -46.89 -25.62
C GLY A 471 -6.58 -45.80 -25.04
N GLU A 472 -6.59 -45.57 -23.73
CA GLU A 472 -7.34 -44.46 -23.12
C GLU A 472 -6.67 -43.10 -23.35
N TRP A 473 -7.47 -42.04 -23.28
CA TRP A 473 -7.07 -40.68 -23.64
C TRP A 473 -6.64 -39.84 -22.43
N LEU A 474 -5.42 -39.31 -22.49
CA LEU A 474 -4.86 -38.31 -21.59
C LEU A 474 -4.71 -36.96 -22.31
N ALA A 475 -5.36 -35.91 -21.79
CA ALA A 475 -5.03 -34.54 -22.18
C ALA A 475 -3.85 -34.02 -21.35
N VAL A 476 -2.82 -33.52 -22.02
CA VAL A 476 -1.65 -32.87 -21.43
C VAL A 476 -1.78 -31.36 -21.66
N ILE A 477 -2.06 -30.61 -20.60
CA ILE A 477 -2.35 -29.17 -20.66
C ILE A 477 -1.14 -28.38 -20.17
N GLY A 478 -0.49 -27.68 -21.09
CA GLY A 478 0.87 -27.14 -20.96
C GLY A 478 1.89 -28.11 -21.53
N CYS A 479 2.40 -27.80 -22.72
CA CYS A 479 3.29 -28.64 -23.53
C CYS A 479 4.78 -28.23 -23.44
N GLY A 480 5.15 -27.44 -22.42
CA GLY A 480 6.54 -27.13 -22.08
C GLY A 480 7.32 -28.33 -21.52
N GLY A 481 8.43 -28.10 -20.82
CA GLY A 481 9.35 -29.17 -20.36
C GLY A 481 8.67 -30.37 -19.67
N LEU A 482 7.80 -30.13 -18.68
CA LEU A 482 7.04 -31.20 -18.02
C LEU A 482 6.06 -31.91 -18.99
N GLY A 483 5.37 -31.15 -19.83
CA GLY A 483 4.41 -31.67 -20.78
C GLY A 483 5.05 -32.58 -21.83
N GLN A 484 6.27 -32.27 -22.28
CA GLN A 484 7.02 -33.10 -23.21
C GLN A 484 7.38 -34.46 -22.60
N TYR A 485 7.83 -34.49 -21.34
CA TYR A 485 8.03 -35.76 -20.63
C TYR A 485 6.71 -36.53 -20.48
N ALA A 486 5.65 -35.84 -20.07
CA ALA A 486 4.35 -36.46 -19.85
C ALA A 486 3.80 -37.13 -21.11
N ILE A 487 3.94 -36.48 -22.27
CA ILE A 487 3.54 -37.08 -23.55
C ILE A 487 4.38 -38.34 -23.83
N GLN A 488 5.70 -38.27 -23.72
CA GLN A 488 6.58 -39.42 -23.98
C GLN A 488 6.31 -40.60 -23.03
N HIS A 489 6.15 -40.32 -21.72
CA HIS A 489 5.81 -41.33 -20.72
C HIS A 489 4.46 -41.96 -21.03
N ALA A 490 3.44 -41.16 -21.31
CA ALA A 490 2.09 -41.64 -21.63
C ALA A 490 2.09 -42.51 -22.90
N LYS A 491 2.83 -42.12 -23.94
CA LYS A 491 2.98 -42.93 -25.16
C LYS A 491 3.69 -44.26 -24.88
N ALA A 492 4.76 -44.24 -24.07
CA ALA A 492 5.46 -45.47 -23.67
C ALA A 492 4.62 -46.40 -22.79
N MET A 493 3.64 -45.85 -22.06
CA MET A 493 2.64 -46.61 -21.29
C MET A 493 1.44 -47.07 -22.13
N GLY A 494 1.39 -46.76 -23.42
CA GLY A 494 0.32 -47.19 -24.33
C GLY A 494 -0.92 -46.29 -24.33
N TYR A 495 -0.84 -45.08 -23.75
CA TYR A 495 -1.95 -44.12 -23.75
C TYR A 495 -2.02 -43.34 -25.05
N LYS A 496 -3.22 -42.82 -25.36
CA LYS A 496 -3.42 -41.81 -26.39
C LYS A 496 -3.34 -40.42 -25.78
N THR A 497 -2.66 -39.49 -26.44
CA THR A 497 -2.36 -38.17 -25.87
C THR A 497 -2.89 -37.03 -26.73
N ILE A 498 -3.43 -36.02 -26.06
CA ILE A 498 -3.81 -34.74 -26.66
C ILE A 498 -2.98 -33.65 -25.99
N GLY A 499 -2.17 -32.92 -26.75
CA GLY A 499 -1.44 -31.75 -26.27
C GLY A 499 -2.29 -30.48 -26.38
N LEU A 500 -2.40 -29.73 -25.29
CA LEU A 500 -3.06 -28.42 -25.26
C LEU A 500 -2.07 -27.37 -24.75
N ASP A 501 -1.88 -26.30 -25.51
CA ASP A 501 -1.01 -25.18 -25.17
C ASP A 501 -1.49 -23.94 -25.94
N ILE A 502 -1.00 -22.77 -25.58
CA ILE A 502 -1.27 -21.53 -26.30
C ILE A 502 -0.16 -21.18 -27.30
N ASN A 503 1.00 -21.82 -27.16
CA ASN A 503 2.19 -21.59 -27.96
C ASN A 503 2.35 -22.70 -29.01
N ASP A 504 2.24 -22.34 -30.29
CA ASP A 504 2.35 -23.28 -31.41
C ASP A 504 3.69 -24.01 -31.46
N ALA A 505 4.80 -23.37 -31.06
CA ALA A 505 6.11 -24.04 -31.01
C ALA A 505 6.14 -25.17 -29.97
N GLN A 506 5.42 -25.03 -28.85
CA GLN A 506 5.27 -26.10 -27.86
C GLN A 506 4.33 -27.20 -28.36
N LEU A 507 3.32 -26.87 -29.17
CA LEU A 507 2.44 -27.85 -29.80
C LEU A 507 3.16 -28.65 -30.90
N ASP A 508 3.98 -27.99 -31.71
CA ASP A 508 4.84 -28.65 -32.69
C ASP A 508 5.80 -29.63 -32.01
N MET A 509 6.39 -29.19 -30.89
CA MET A 509 7.22 -30.07 -30.08
C MET A 509 6.42 -31.23 -29.48
N ALA A 510 5.23 -30.97 -28.91
CA ALA A 510 4.33 -32.00 -28.41
C ALA A 510 4.01 -33.06 -29.48
N LYS A 511 3.75 -32.61 -30.72
CA LYS A 511 3.51 -33.50 -31.86
C LYS A 511 4.76 -34.31 -32.21
N LYS A 512 5.93 -33.67 -32.25
CA LYS A 512 7.23 -34.32 -32.52
C LYS A 512 7.55 -35.41 -31.51
N VAL A 513 7.26 -35.19 -30.23
CA VAL A 513 7.52 -36.16 -29.14
C VAL A 513 6.40 -37.20 -28.95
N GLY A 514 5.38 -37.18 -29.81
CA GLY A 514 4.43 -38.28 -29.95
C GLY A 514 2.96 -37.99 -29.62
N ALA A 515 2.55 -36.73 -29.47
CA ALA A 515 1.13 -36.41 -29.27
C ALA A 515 0.25 -36.89 -30.43
N ASP A 516 -0.86 -37.60 -30.13
CA ASP A 516 -1.77 -38.09 -31.17
C ASP A 516 -2.56 -36.93 -31.81
N ALA A 517 -2.91 -35.91 -31.01
CA ALA A 517 -3.45 -34.65 -31.49
C ALA A 517 -2.92 -33.48 -30.66
N VAL A 518 -2.95 -32.28 -31.24
CA VAL A 518 -2.57 -31.03 -30.57
C VAL A 518 -3.60 -29.96 -30.90
N PHE A 519 -3.95 -29.13 -29.93
CA PHE A 519 -4.82 -27.99 -30.16
C PHE A 519 -4.30 -26.75 -29.45
N ASN A 520 -4.29 -25.63 -30.17
CA ASN A 520 -4.01 -24.34 -29.57
C ASN A 520 -5.26 -23.84 -28.85
N SER A 521 -5.27 -23.90 -27.52
CA SER A 521 -6.46 -23.55 -26.72
C SER A 521 -6.76 -22.05 -26.70
N LEU A 522 -5.86 -21.22 -27.24
CA LEU A 522 -6.04 -19.78 -27.36
C LEU A 522 -6.65 -19.37 -28.70
N THR A 523 -6.20 -20.00 -29.79
CA THR A 523 -6.57 -19.60 -31.16
C THR A 523 -7.62 -20.51 -31.79
N ASN A 524 -7.79 -21.75 -31.32
CA ASN A 524 -8.83 -22.66 -31.77
C ASN A 524 -10.03 -22.63 -30.81
N GLU A 525 -11.06 -21.87 -31.13
CA GLU A 525 -12.28 -21.75 -30.31
C GLU A 525 -13.06 -23.07 -30.18
N ASN A 526 -12.92 -23.99 -31.14
CA ASN A 526 -13.65 -25.26 -31.19
C ASN A 526 -12.88 -26.43 -30.57
N TYR A 527 -11.72 -26.18 -29.95
CA TYR A 527 -10.85 -27.25 -29.46
C TYR A 527 -11.57 -28.21 -28.48
N ILE A 528 -12.51 -27.73 -27.67
CA ILE A 528 -13.28 -28.57 -26.74
C ILE A 528 -14.16 -29.57 -27.50
N GLU A 529 -14.84 -29.10 -28.56
CA GLU A 529 -15.70 -29.94 -29.39
C GLU A 529 -14.87 -30.94 -30.20
N GLU A 530 -13.73 -30.51 -30.73
CA GLU A 530 -12.79 -31.35 -31.46
C GLU A 530 -12.17 -32.43 -30.57
N VAL A 531 -11.77 -32.07 -29.34
CA VAL A 531 -11.32 -33.03 -28.32
C VAL A 531 -12.42 -34.04 -28.02
N LYS A 532 -13.66 -33.60 -27.80
CA LYS A 532 -14.79 -34.51 -27.56
C LYS A 532 -15.02 -35.43 -28.76
N LYS A 533 -15.00 -34.89 -29.98
CA LYS A 533 -15.17 -35.68 -31.21
C LYS A 533 -14.09 -36.74 -31.36
N LEU A 534 -12.82 -36.37 -31.16
CA LEU A 534 -11.67 -37.27 -31.22
C LEU A 534 -11.74 -38.38 -30.16
N THR A 535 -12.34 -38.08 -29.02
CA THR A 535 -12.54 -39.01 -27.90
C THR A 535 -13.91 -39.72 -27.92
N GLY A 536 -14.54 -39.83 -29.10
CA GLY A 536 -15.79 -40.58 -29.28
C GLY A 536 -17.03 -39.90 -28.67
N GLY A 537 -17.04 -38.57 -28.65
CA GLY A 537 -18.09 -37.72 -28.11
C GLY A 537 -18.08 -37.56 -26.59
N LYS A 538 -17.15 -38.22 -25.88
CA LYS A 538 -17.20 -38.36 -24.41
C LYS A 538 -16.25 -37.43 -23.67
N GLY A 539 -15.09 -37.09 -24.22
CA GLY A 539 -14.00 -36.42 -23.52
C GLY A 539 -12.88 -37.37 -23.06
N CYS A 540 -11.78 -36.80 -22.58
CA CYS A 540 -10.61 -37.53 -22.12
C CYS A 540 -10.86 -38.28 -20.80
N HIS A 541 -10.15 -39.40 -20.60
CA HIS A 541 -10.23 -40.19 -19.36
C HIS A 541 -9.50 -39.48 -18.22
N ALA A 542 -8.41 -38.80 -18.55
CA ALA A 542 -7.73 -37.88 -17.65
C ALA A 542 -7.28 -36.61 -18.37
N ALA A 543 -7.13 -35.53 -17.61
CA ALA A 543 -6.53 -34.28 -18.03
C ALA A 543 -5.50 -33.86 -16.96
N ALA A 544 -4.23 -33.80 -17.35
CA ALA A 544 -3.13 -33.42 -16.49
C ALA A 544 -2.68 -32.00 -16.82
N VAL A 545 -2.73 -31.12 -15.82
CA VAL A 545 -2.42 -29.70 -15.98
C VAL A 545 -1.00 -29.43 -15.47
N TYR A 546 -0.09 -29.16 -16.41
CA TYR A 546 1.31 -28.80 -16.16
C TYR A 546 1.54 -27.28 -16.22
N SER A 547 0.58 -26.52 -16.74
CA SER A 547 0.60 -25.06 -16.75
C SER A 547 0.29 -24.47 -15.36
N ALA A 548 0.99 -23.42 -14.97
CA ALA A 548 0.65 -22.60 -13.79
C ALA A 548 -0.55 -21.65 -14.04
N SER A 549 -1.21 -21.73 -15.20
CA SER A 549 -2.34 -20.87 -15.56
C SER A 549 -3.64 -21.32 -14.90
N SER A 550 -4.31 -20.41 -14.19
CA SER A 550 -5.66 -20.66 -13.66
C SER A 550 -6.68 -20.92 -14.77
N ALA A 551 -6.48 -20.37 -15.97
CA ALA A 551 -7.37 -20.60 -17.12
C ALA A 551 -7.24 -22.04 -17.66
N ALA A 552 -6.02 -22.60 -17.67
CA ALA A 552 -5.79 -24.00 -18.04
C ALA A 552 -6.55 -24.95 -17.10
N TYR A 553 -6.49 -24.67 -15.80
CA TYR A 553 -7.25 -25.38 -14.79
C TYR A 553 -8.77 -25.23 -14.94
N ALA A 554 -9.27 -24.02 -15.15
CA ALA A 554 -10.70 -23.77 -15.32
C ALA A 554 -11.29 -24.41 -16.58
N GLY A 555 -10.49 -24.51 -17.66
CA GLY A 555 -10.89 -25.15 -18.91
C GLY A 555 -10.83 -26.69 -18.88
N ALA A 556 -10.00 -27.27 -18.02
CA ALA A 556 -9.75 -28.72 -18.00
C ALA A 556 -11.00 -29.60 -17.76
N PRO A 557 -11.95 -29.25 -16.87
CA PRO A 557 -13.17 -30.05 -16.67
C PRO A 557 -14.02 -30.22 -17.94
N SER A 558 -14.00 -29.23 -18.85
CA SER A 558 -14.87 -29.23 -20.03
C SER A 558 -14.46 -30.24 -21.09
N ILE A 559 -13.22 -30.71 -21.06
CA ILE A 559 -12.68 -31.74 -21.96
C ILE A 559 -12.63 -33.13 -21.34
N LEU A 560 -12.96 -33.25 -20.05
CA LEU A 560 -13.06 -34.54 -19.37
C LEU A 560 -14.37 -35.24 -19.72
N ARG A 561 -14.32 -36.57 -19.76
CA ARG A 561 -15.54 -37.39 -19.69
C ARG A 561 -16.13 -37.38 -18.30
N ILE A 562 -17.42 -37.73 -18.19
CA ILE A 562 -18.05 -38.00 -16.89
C ILE A 562 -17.25 -39.06 -16.13
N GLY A 563 -16.90 -38.75 -14.88
CA GLY A 563 -16.05 -39.58 -14.02
C GLY A 563 -14.54 -39.47 -14.34
N GLY A 564 -14.16 -38.61 -15.27
CA GLY A 564 -12.77 -38.40 -15.68
C GLY A 564 -11.90 -37.82 -14.56
N LEU A 565 -10.58 -37.99 -14.69
CA LEU A 565 -9.61 -37.54 -13.69
C LEU A 565 -8.97 -36.20 -14.09
N LEU A 566 -9.12 -35.19 -13.26
CA LEU A 566 -8.28 -33.99 -13.30
C LEU A 566 -7.04 -34.23 -12.43
N MET A 567 -5.87 -34.28 -13.06
CA MET A 567 -4.57 -34.38 -12.38
C MET A 567 -3.95 -32.98 -12.24
N VAL A 568 -3.65 -32.59 -11.00
CA VAL A 568 -3.10 -31.29 -10.62
C VAL A 568 -1.57 -31.42 -10.49
N ILE A 569 -0.81 -30.66 -11.29
CA ILE A 569 0.67 -30.61 -11.25
C ILE A 569 1.19 -29.17 -11.21
N GLY A 570 0.73 -28.31 -12.13
CA GLY A 570 1.18 -26.92 -12.24
C GLY A 570 0.82 -26.07 -11.03
N ILE A 571 1.81 -25.43 -10.41
CA ILE A 571 1.59 -24.63 -9.19
C ILE A 571 1.16 -23.21 -9.59
N THR A 572 -0.13 -22.92 -9.43
CA THR A 572 -0.69 -21.56 -9.54
C THR A 572 -0.69 -20.88 -8.17
N PRO A 573 -0.31 -19.59 -8.06
CA PRO A 573 -0.41 -18.84 -6.79
C PRO A 573 -1.86 -18.51 -6.41
N LYS A 574 -2.83 -18.74 -7.32
CA LYS A 574 -4.26 -18.49 -7.12
C LYS A 574 -5.00 -19.74 -6.68
N VAL A 575 -6.00 -19.56 -5.82
CA VAL A 575 -6.94 -20.62 -5.43
C VAL A 575 -7.70 -21.17 -6.64
N LEU A 576 -7.81 -22.50 -6.74
CA LEU A 576 -8.55 -23.21 -7.77
C LEU A 576 -10.06 -23.04 -7.57
N ASN A 577 -10.65 -21.99 -8.16
CA ASN A 577 -12.04 -21.58 -7.95
C ASN A 577 -13.07 -22.17 -8.94
N PHE A 578 -12.64 -23.09 -9.81
CA PHE A 578 -13.47 -23.74 -10.82
C PHE A 578 -14.05 -25.08 -10.34
N VAL A 579 -13.66 -25.55 -9.15
CA VAL A 579 -14.13 -26.80 -8.56
C VAL A 579 -15.40 -26.53 -7.75
N THR A 580 -16.49 -27.23 -8.07
CA THR A 580 -17.72 -27.17 -7.28
C THR A 580 -17.93 -28.48 -6.52
N THR A 581 -18.39 -28.41 -5.28
CA THR A 581 -18.71 -29.59 -4.47
C THR A 581 -19.82 -30.43 -5.11
N LEU A 582 -20.77 -29.77 -5.78
CA LEU A 582 -21.84 -30.45 -6.51
C LEU A 582 -21.30 -31.30 -7.66
N ASP A 583 -20.38 -30.77 -8.48
CA ASP A 583 -19.77 -31.55 -9.57
C ASP A 583 -19.01 -32.78 -9.04
N LEU A 584 -18.33 -32.65 -7.90
CA LEU A 584 -17.62 -33.76 -7.25
C LEU A 584 -18.58 -34.81 -6.69
N VAL A 585 -19.62 -34.39 -5.96
CA VAL A 585 -20.62 -35.28 -5.36
C VAL A 585 -21.42 -36.02 -6.44
N LEU A 586 -21.71 -35.36 -7.56
CA LEU A 586 -22.39 -35.98 -8.70
C LEU A 586 -21.44 -36.84 -9.57
N GLY A 587 -20.17 -36.97 -9.20
CA GLY A 587 -19.20 -37.80 -9.90
C GLY A 587 -18.88 -37.30 -11.32
N LYS A 588 -19.05 -36.00 -11.59
CA LYS A 588 -18.77 -35.41 -12.91
C LYS A 588 -17.30 -35.57 -13.27
N TYR A 589 -16.41 -35.37 -12.31
CA TYR A 589 -14.98 -35.67 -12.40
C TYR A 589 -14.42 -35.90 -10.99
N ARG A 590 -13.23 -36.51 -10.93
CA ARG A 590 -12.42 -36.70 -9.72
C ARG A 590 -11.14 -35.87 -9.82
N ILE A 591 -10.58 -35.47 -8.69
CA ILE A 591 -9.33 -34.69 -8.63
C ILE A 591 -8.28 -35.50 -7.90
N LYS A 592 -7.07 -35.57 -8.47
CA LYS A 592 -5.85 -36.09 -7.83
C LYS A 592 -4.73 -35.09 -8.08
N ALA A 593 -3.70 -35.12 -7.24
CA ALA A 593 -2.50 -34.32 -7.42
C ALA A 593 -1.27 -35.24 -7.36
N ASP A 594 -0.20 -34.83 -8.02
CA ASP A 594 1.11 -35.46 -7.87
C ASP A 594 2.23 -34.42 -7.95
N SER A 595 3.42 -34.80 -7.54
CA SER A 595 4.63 -33.96 -7.52
C SER A 595 5.86 -34.81 -7.83
N THR A 596 7.07 -34.26 -7.71
CA THR A 596 8.33 -35.03 -7.77
C THR A 596 8.36 -36.17 -6.74
N GLY A 597 7.65 -36.01 -5.62
CA GLY A 597 7.47 -37.04 -4.60
C GLY A 597 8.71 -37.30 -3.74
N ILE A 598 8.79 -38.54 -3.24
CA ILE A 598 9.83 -39.01 -2.31
C ILE A 598 10.85 -39.91 -3.03
N PRO A 599 12.09 -40.05 -2.52
CA PRO A 599 13.13 -40.84 -3.20
C PRO A 599 12.74 -42.29 -3.47
N GLN A 600 11.91 -42.89 -2.62
CA GLN A 600 11.42 -44.26 -2.77
C GLN A 600 10.59 -44.47 -4.04
N ARG A 601 9.96 -43.41 -4.57
CA ARG A 601 9.20 -43.45 -5.83
C ARG A 601 10.07 -43.16 -7.06
N MET A 602 11.29 -42.67 -6.88
CA MET A 602 12.20 -42.23 -7.95
C MET A 602 12.65 -43.38 -8.86
N LYS A 603 12.95 -44.54 -8.26
CA LYS A 603 13.53 -45.69 -8.98
C LYS A 603 12.69 -46.13 -10.18
N LYS A 604 11.37 -46.30 -9.97
CA LYS A 604 10.45 -46.70 -11.05
C LYS A 604 10.47 -45.69 -12.20
N ALA A 605 10.46 -44.40 -11.89
CA ALA A 605 10.45 -43.33 -12.90
C ALA A 605 11.75 -43.32 -13.73
N VAL A 606 12.91 -43.40 -13.07
CA VAL A 606 14.22 -43.35 -13.73
C VAL A 606 14.47 -44.60 -14.56
N GLU A 607 14.17 -45.80 -14.03
CA GLU A 607 14.34 -47.05 -14.76
C GLU A 607 13.42 -47.12 -15.98
N PHE A 608 12.15 -46.70 -15.85
CA PHE A 608 11.21 -46.64 -16.97
C PHE A 608 11.69 -45.66 -18.05
N THR A 609 12.06 -44.44 -17.64
CA THR A 609 12.59 -43.41 -18.55
C THR A 609 13.82 -43.91 -19.30
N GLY A 610 14.77 -44.54 -18.59
CA GLY A 610 15.97 -45.12 -19.17
C GLY A 610 15.69 -46.30 -20.11
N LYS A 611 14.79 -47.21 -19.74
CA LYS A 611 14.38 -48.36 -20.58
C LYS A 611 13.80 -47.91 -21.91
N HIS A 612 12.96 -46.87 -21.89
CA HIS A 612 12.29 -46.33 -23.07
C HIS A 612 13.08 -45.22 -23.78
N ARG A 613 14.29 -44.88 -23.28
CA ARG A 613 15.17 -43.83 -23.82
C ARG A 613 14.47 -42.47 -23.94
N ILE A 614 13.60 -42.16 -22.99
CA ILE A 614 12.85 -40.91 -22.96
C ILE A 614 13.79 -39.79 -22.51
N GLN A 615 13.98 -38.78 -23.35
CA GLN A 615 14.76 -37.60 -23.02
C GLN A 615 14.08 -36.35 -23.60
N PRO A 616 14.20 -35.19 -22.93
CA PRO A 616 13.62 -33.95 -23.40
C PRO A 616 14.56 -33.32 -24.44
N GLU A 617 14.01 -32.47 -25.30
CA GLU A 617 14.83 -31.54 -26.07
C GLU A 617 15.35 -30.44 -25.13
N VAL A 618 16.67 -30.22 -25.15
CA VAL A 618 17.33 -29.23 -24.28
C VAL A 618 18.22 -28.32 -25.13
N ASP A 619 18.31 -27.06 -24.72
CA ASP A 619 19.31 -26.12 -25.23
C ASP A 619 20.50 -26.11 -24.26
N LEU A 620 21.67 -26.54 -24.74
CA LEU A 620 22.87 -26.63 -23.92
C LEU A 620 23.55 -25.26 -23.83
N ARG A 621 23.72 -24.78 -22.61
CA ARG A 621 24.31 -23.48 -22.29
C ARG A 621 25.45 -23.63 -21.30
N LYS A 622 26.34 -22.65 -21.25
CA LYS A 622 27.37 -22.59 -20.22
C LYS A 622 26.81 -21.90 -18.98
N ILE A 623 27.44 -22.12 -17.81
CA ILE A 623 26.97 -21.51 -16.57
C ILE A 623 27.02 -19.98 -16.61
N GLU A 624 27.94 -19.41 -17.39
CA GLU A 624 28.05 -17.95 -17.58
C GLU A 624 26.84 -17.35 -18.30
N ASP A 625 26.08 -18.16 -19.04
CA ASP A 625 24.84 -17.74 -19.70
C ASP A 625 23.66 -17.66 -18.70
N LEU A 626 23.81 -18.20 -17.48
CA LEU A 626 22.71 -18.31 -16.51
C LEU A 626 22.02 -16.97 -16.18
N PRO A 627 22.73 -15.83 -15.99
CA PRO A 627 22.07 -14.54 -15.81
C PRO A 627 21.19 -14.14 -17.01
N GLN A 628 21.62 -14.43 -18.23
CA GLN A 628 20.84 -14.18 -19.44
C GLN A 628 19.67 -15.15 -19.55
N MET A 629 19.86 -16.42 -19.24
CA MET A 629 18.80 -17.44 -19.25
C MET A 629 17.70 -17.10 -18.24
N ALA A 630 18.09 -16.68 -17.03
CA ALA A 630 17.17 -16.18 -16.02
C ALA A 630 16.48 -14.90 -16.52
N GLY A 631 17.22 -13.93 -17.07
CA GLY A 631 16.69 -12.69 -17.64
C GLY A 631 15.67 -12.90 -18.76
N GLY A 632 15.94 -13.84 -19.67
CA GLY A 632 15.05 -14.21 -20.79
C GLY A 632 13.77 -14.93 -20.35
N LEU A 633 13.77 -15.58 -19.19
CA LEU A 633 12.57 -16.12 -18.53
C LEU A 633 11.92 -15.12 -17.56
N MET A 634 12.61 -14.03 -17.21
CA MET A 634 12.15 -12.90 -16.39
C MET A 634 11.57 -11.73 -17.22
N VAL A 635 11.36 -11.89 -18.53
CA VAL A 635 10.87 -10.80 -19.40
C VAL A 635 9.49 -10.30 -18.98
N GLU A 636 9.42 -8.96 -18.92
CA GLU A 636 8.30 -8.04 -18.68
C GLU A 636 6.96 -8.39 -19.37
N PRO A 637 5.82 -7.90 -18.82
CA PRO A 637 4.44 -8.14 -19.31
C PRO A 637 4.07 -7.48 -20.66
N ASN A 638 5.02 -7.27 -21.57
CA ASN A 638 4.85 -6.53 -22.82
C ASN A 638 4.78 -7.40 -24.09
N CYS A 639 4.01 -8.50 -24.06
CA CYS A 639 3.50 -9.16 -25.27
C CYS A 639 1.99 -8.95 -25.40
N ARG A 640 1.58 -7.69 -25.63
CA ARG A 640 0.23 -7.29 -26.05
C ARG A 640 0.27 -6.69 -27.46
N TYR A 641 0.59 -7.52 -28.44
CA TYR A 641 0.30 -7.20 -29.84
C TYR A 641 -0.16 -8.50 -30.49
N LEU A 642 -1.49 -8.70 -30.53
CA LEU A 642 -2.26 -9.58 -31.44
C LEU A 642 -3.69 -9.87 -30.94
N PHE A 643 -4.06 -9.46 -29.71
CA PHE A 643 -5.38 -9.74 -29.14
C PHE A 643 -6.50 -8.72 -29.46
N SER A 644 -6.24 -7.66 -30.23
CA SER A 644 -7.20 -6.57 -30.41
C SER A 644 -8.28 -6.81 -31.47
N ARG A 645 -8.37 -8.01 -32.09
CA ARG A 645 -9.29 -8.22 -33.23
C ARG A 645 -10.37 -9.30 -33.08
N MET A 646 -10.47 -9.99 -31.94
CA MET A 646 -11.48 -11.06 -31.75
C MET A 646 -12.58 -10.72 -30.72
N LYS A 647 -12.46 -9.64 -29.95
CA LYS A 647 -13.42 -9.30 -28.90
C LYS A 647 -14.75 -8.68 -29.41
N SER A 648 -14.82 -8.21 -30.64
CA SER A 648 -15.99 -7.47 -31.14
C SER A 648 -17.12 -8.31 -31.72
N LYS A 649 -17.07 -9.66 -31.63
CA LYS A 649 -18.10 -10.53 -32.23
C LYS A 649 -18.65 -11.68 -31.38
N LEU A 650 -18.26 -11.82 -30.10
CA LEU A 650 -18.85 -12.83 -29.19
C LEU A 650 -19.92 -12.29 -28.23
N GLU A 651 -20.20 -10.98 -28.25
CA GLU A 651 -21.21 -10.36 -27.38
C GLU A 651 -22.63 -10.52 -27.95
N SER A 652 -23.21 -11.71 -27.80
CA SER A 652 -24.67 -11.89 -27.93
C SER A 652 -25.29 -12.89 -26.95
N ARG A 653 -24.63 -13.14 -25.81
CA ARG A 653 -25.25 -13.79 -24.63
C ARG A 653 -25.05 -12.89 -23.41
N THR A 654 -25.92 -11.92 -23.25
CA THR A 654 -25.93 -10.96 -22.12
C THR A 654 -26.17 -11.69 -20.80
N MET A 655 -25.12 -11.87 -20.00
CA MET A 655 -25.25 -11.95 -18.54
C MET A 655 -25.66 -10.55 -18.07
N SER A 656 -26.89 -10.38 -17.57
CA SER A 656 -27.41 -9.08 -17.14
C SER A 656 -26.69 -8.58 -15.89
N LYS A 657 -26.23 -7.32 -15.89
CA LYS A 657 -25.43 -6.66 -14.84
C LYS A 657 -26.31 -6.05 -13.76
N SER A 658 -25.79 -5.93 -12.54
CA SER A 658 -26.42 -5.19 -11.44
C SER A 658 -25.47 -4.13 -10.89
N ALA A 659 -25.98 -2.92 -10.70
CA ALA A 659 -25.22 -1.76 -10.24
C ALA A 659 -25.61 -1.35 -8.81
N LEU A 660 -24.62 -1.03 -7.99
CA LEU A 660 -24.77 -0.39 -6.68
C LEU A 660 -24.08 0.98 -6.71
N VAL A 661 -24.87 2.05 -6.53
CA VAL A 661 -24.41 3.43 -6.62
C VAL A 661 -24.44 4.09 -5.24
N PHE A 662 -23.26 4.37 -4.68
CA PHE A 662 -23.11 5.14 -3.44
C PHE A 662 -23.16 6.64 -3.75
N GLY A 663 -23.90 7.39 -2.95
CA GLY A 663 -24.08 8.83 -3.20
C GLY A 663 -25.11 9.11 -4.30
N ALA A 664 -26.10 8.23 -4.45
CA ALA A 664 -27.10 8.30 -5.53
C ALA A 664 -27.99 9.57 -5.49
N SER A 665 -28.04 10.27 -4.35
CA SER A 665 -28.73 11.55 -4.22
C SER A 665 -27.88 12.77 -4.58
N GLY A 666 -26.59 12.60 -4.88
CA GLY A 666 -25.70 13.66 -5.37
C GLY A 666 -25.71 13.78 -6.90
N VAL A 667 -25.06 14.84 -7.44
CA VAL A 667 -25.08 15.20 -8.87
C VAL A 667 -24.74 14.01 -9.78
N THR A 668 -23.55 13.41 -9.57
CA THR A 668 -23.09 12.32 -10.41
C THR A 668 -23.86 11.03 -10.16
N GLY A 669 -24.01 10.63 -8.89
CA GLY A 669 -24.74 9.41 -8.54
C GLY A 669 -26.18 9.40 -9.06
N TRP A 670 -26.83 10.58 -9.13
CA TRP A 670 -28.15 10.71 -9.72
C TRP A 670 -28.20 10.31 -11.19
N SER A 671 -27.20 10.77 -11.94
CA SER A 671 -27.10 10.58 -13.38
C SER A 671 -26.72 9.14 -13.74
N PHE A 672 -25.90 8.47 -12.92
CA PHE A 672 -25.61 7.05 -13.11
C PHE A 672 -26.88 6.19 -13.05
N ILE A 673 -27.73 6.41 -12.05
CA ILE A 673 -29.02 5.72 -11.97
C ILE A 673 -29.88 6.09 -13.18
N ASN A 674 -29.94 7.36 -13.57
CA ASN A 674 -30.73 7.81 -14.71
C ASN A 674 -30.29 7.14 -16.04
N GLU A 675 -29.00 7.09 -16.33
CA GLU A 675 -28.47 6.46 -17.54
C GLU A 675 -28.66 4.94 -17.54
N ILE A 676 -28.49 4.28 -16.38
CA ILE A 676 -28.77 2.85 -16.22
C ILE A 676 -30.24 2.54 -16.52
N LEU A 677 -31.18 3.33 -15.97
CA LEU A 677 -32.60 3.15 -16.20
C LEU A 677 -33.03 3.57 -17.62
N SER A 678 -32.23 4.41 -18.28
CA SER A 678 -32.44 4.80 -19.69
C SER A 678 -31.88 3.78 -20.69
N ASP A 679 -31.54 2.56 -20.23
CA ASP A 679 -30.98 1.49 -21.05
C ASP A 679 -29.63 1.83 -21.70
N TYR A 680 -28.82 2.70 -21.09
CA TYR A 680 -27.47 2.95 -21.57
C TYR A 680 -26.51 1.80 -21.16
N PRO A 681 -25.59 1.35 -22.06
CA PRO A 681 -25.43 1.77 -23.45
C PRO A 681 -26.45 1.12 -24.41
N THR A 682 -27.00 -0.02 -24.03
CA THR A 682 -28.07 -0.71 -24.77
C THR A 682 -29.04 -1.41 -23.81
N LYS A 683 -30.24 -1.74 -24.30
CA LYS A 683 -31.26 -2.47 -23.53
C LYS A 683 -30.74 -3.79 -22.96
N ASN A 684 -31.29 -4.18 -21.81
CA ASN A 684 -31.03 -5.44 -21.11
C ASN A 684 -29.61 -5.62 -20.56
N VAL A 685 -28.75 -4.60 -20.64
CA VAL A 685 -27.46 -4.61 -19.93
C VAL A 685 -27.68 -4.67 -18.43
N TRP A 686 -28.58 -3.84 -17.89
CA TRP A 686 -28.80 -3.71 -16.45
C TRP A 686 -30.08 -4.41 -15.98
N LYS A 687 -29.93 -5.39 -15.10
CA LYS A 687 -31.00 -6.08 -14.35
C LYS A 687 -31.54 -5.24 -13.20
N ARG A 688 -30.63 -4.55 -12.50
CA ARG A 688 -30.91 -3.83 -11.25
C ARG A 688 -30.03 -2.59 -11.11
N ALA A 689 -30.60 -1.57 -10.46
CA ALA A 689 -29.92 -0.35 -10.05
C ALA A 689 -30.24 -0.04 -8.58
N HIS A 690 -29.29 -0.27 -7.68
CA HIS A 690 -29.43 0.05 -6.27
C HIS A 690 -28.90 1.47 -6.01
N ALA A 691 -29.82 2.40 -5.73
CA ALA A 691 -29.54 3.80 -5.44
C ALA A 691 -29.37 4.00 -3.92
N LEU A 692 -28.14 4.13 -3.45
CA LEU A 692 -27.83 4.27 -2.03
C LEU A 692 -27.59 5.73 -1.63
N SER A 693 -28.27 6.19 -0.58
CA SER A 693 -28.07 7.52 -0.01
C SER A 693 -28.07 7.50 1.52
N ASN A 694 -27.29 8.39 2.15
CA ASN A 694 -27.43 8.64 3.58
C ASN A 694 -28.71 9.46 3.85
N ARG A 695 -28.92 10.55 3.10
CA ARG A 695 -30.12 11.38 3.26
C ARG A 695 -31.37 10.70 2.69
N PRO A 696 -32.55 10.85 3.31
CA PRO A 696 -33.83 10.47 2.73
C PRO A 696 -34.02 11.07 1.34
N LEU A 697 -34.52 10.27 0.40
CA LEU A 697 -34.88 10.68 -0.95
C LEU A 697 -36.12 9.88 -1.38
N SER A 698 -37.25 10.53 -1.66
CA SER A 698 -38.43 9.85 -2.21
C SER A 698 -38.32 9.69 -3.73
N LEU A 699 -39.08 8.73 -4.29
CA LEU A 699 -39.15 8.55 -5.74
C LEU A 699 -39.63 9.82 -6.45
N SER A 700 -40.65 10.49 -5.91
CA SER A 700 -41.17 11.76 -6.43
C SER A 700 -40.13 12.88 -6.44
N GLN A 701 -39.32 12.99 -5.38
CA GLN A 701 -38.24 13.99 -5.30
C GLN A 701 -37.10 13.64 -6.26
N SER A 702 -36.79 12.36 -6.44
CA SER A 702 -35.70 11.90 -7.30
C SER A 702 -35.92 12.18 -8.79
N GLN A 703 -37.18 12.28 -9.23
CA GLN A 703 -37.58 12.32 -10.65
C GLN A 703 -37.13 11.12 -11.51
N TRP A 704 -36.57 10.08 -10.92
CA TRP A 704 -36.37 8.82 -11.65
C TRP A 704 -37.72 8.21 -12.01
N PRO A 705 -37.80 7.47 -13.12
CA PRO A 705 -39.01 6.75 -13.48
C PRO A 705 -39.34 5.69 -12.41
N GLU A 706 -40.63 5.38 -12.28
CA GLU A 706 -41.07 4.19 -11.58
C GLU A 706 -40.69 2.97 -12.43
N ASP A 707 -39.51 2.42 -12.15
CA ASP A 707 -38.91 1.32 -12.90
C ASP A 707 -38.67 0.13 -11.96
N PRO A 708 -39.11 -1.10 -12.31
CA PRO A 708 -38.95 -2.27 -11.46
C PRO A 708 -37.47 -2.66 -11.20
N ARG A 709 -36.53 -2.16 -12.01
CA ARG A 709 -35.09 -2.36 -11.82
C ARG A 709 -34.52 -1.46 -10.73
N LEU A 710 -35.17 -0.33 -10.43
CA LEU A 710 -34.71 0.64 -9.44
C LEU A 710 -35.01 0.17 -8.02
N ASN A 711 -33.99 0.23 -7.17
CA ASN A 711 -34.12 -0.01 -5.73
C ASN A 711 -33.48 1.14 -4.95
N MET A 712 -34.30 1.96 -4.29
CA MET A 712 -33.83 3.11 -3.52
C MET A 712 -33.63 2.73 -2.05
N VAL A 713 -32.42 2.96 -1.52
CA VAL A 713 -32.06 2.64 -0.14
C VAL A 713 -31.47 3.89 0.51
N ALA A 714 -32.26 4.52 1.39
CA ALA A 714 -31.87 5.76 2.07
C ALA A 714 -31.56 5.52 3.56
N GLY A 715 -30.67 6.30 4.17
CA GLY A 715 -30.38 6.23 5.61
C GLY A 715 -29.23 5.32 6.01
N ILE A 716 -28.43 4.81 5.07
CA ILE A 716 -27.18 4.09 5.40
C ILE A 716 -26.06 5.11 5.60
N ASP A 717 -25.55 5.20 6.83
CA ASP A 717 -24.45 6.09 7.20
C ASP A 717 -23.13 5.32 7.30
N LEU A 718 -22.24 5.55 6.32
CA LEU A 718 -20.94 4.89 6.25
C LEU A 718 -20.00 5.22 7.44
N LEU A 719 -20.26 6.30 8.19
CA LEU A 719 -19.45 6.71 9.34
C LEU A 719 -20.02 6.25 10.69
N ALA A 720 -21.33 6.01 10.79
CA ALA A 720 -21.99 5.66 12.05
C ALA A 720 -21.69 4.22 12.50
N HIS A 721 -21.34 3.36 11.56
CA HIS A 721 -21.21 1.91 11.78
C HIS A 721 -19.74 1.47 11.82
N ASN A 722 -19.47 0.46 12.65
CA ASN A 722 -18.26 -0.35 12.48
C ASN A 722 -18.45 -1.28 11.25
N GLN A 723 -17.37 -1.90 10.76
CA GLN A 723 -17.40 -2.69 9.53
C GLN A 723 -18.51 -3.76 9.51
N GLU A 724 -18.64 -4.54 10.59
CA GLU A 724 -19.61 -5.64 10.67
C GLU A 724 -21.07 -5.14 10.70
N SER A 725 -21.34 -4.06 11.44
CA SER A 725 -22.68 -3.47 11.51
C SER A 725 -23.10 -2.84 10.17
N LEU A 726 -22.18 -2.23 9.42
CA LEU A 726 -22.44 -1.72 8.08
C LEU A 726 -22.78 -2.87 7.12
N GLU A 727 -21.99 -3.94 7.14
CA GLU A 727 -22.23 -5.13 6.31
C GLU A 727 -23.60 -5.74 6.60
N LYS A 728 -23.97 -5.86 7.88
CA LYS A 728 -25.27 -6.38 8.29
C LYS A 728 -26.42 -5.48 7.82
N GLU A 729 -26.28 -4.17 7.96
CA GLU A 729 -27.31 -3.24 7.50
C GLU A 729 -27.47 -3.29 5.98
N MET A 730 -26.37 -3.27 5.22
CA MET A 730 -26.40 -3.40 3.76
C MET A 730 -27.04 -4.72 3.32
N GLN A 731 -26.67 -5.84 3.94
CA GLN A 731 -27.23 -7.16 3.64
C GLN A 731 -28.74 -7.25 3.93
N GLN A 732 -29.23 -6.53 4.94
CA GLN A 732 -30.64 -6.51 5.31
C GLN A 732 -31.49 -5.60 4.42
N ARG A 733 -30.91 -4.47 3.97
CA ARG A 733 -31.67 -3.39 3.33
C ARG A 733 -31.53 -3.35 1.81
N ILE A 734 -30.49 -3.98 1.26
CA ILE A 734 -30.26 -4.04 -0.19
C ILE A 734 -30.69 -5.44 -0.66
N PRO A 735 -31.88 -5.57 -1.30
CA PRO A 735 -32.33 -6.85 -1.85
C PRO A 735 -31.35 -7.32 -2.93
N ASP A 736 -31.18 -8.63 -3.04
CA ASP A 736 -30.35 -9.27 -4.07
C ASP A 736 -28.89 -8.75 -4.11
N ILE A 737 -28.35 -8.20 -3.02
CA ILE A 737 -27.00 -7.59 -2.97
C ILE A 737 -25.89 -8.53 -3.48
N GLY A 738 -26.04 -9.84 -3.29
CA GLY A 738 -25.10 -10.83 -3.79
C GLY A 738 -25.00 -10.90 -5.33
N GLU A 739 -25.98 -10.36 -6.04
CA GLU A 739 -25.99 -10.26 -7.52
C GLU A 739 -25.28 -9.01 -8.04
N VAL A 740 -24.87 -8.08 -7.18
CA VAL A 740 -24.18 -6.84 -7.60
C VAL A 740 -22.87 -7.18 -8.34
N THR A 741 -22.72 -6.58 -9.51
CA THR A 741 -21.54 -6.74 -10.39
C THR A 741 -20.70 -5.47 -10.47
N HIS A 742 -21.31 -4.29 -10.30
CA HIS A 742 -20.64 -3.01 -10.48
C HIS A 742 -20.93 -2.10 -9.29
N MET A 743 -19.88 -1.61 -8.64
CA MET A 743 -19.94 -0.59 -7.60
C MET A 743 -19.50 0.75 -8.15
N TYR A 744 -20.32 1.78 -8.00
CA TYR A 744 -20.01 3.16 -8.36
C TYR A 744 -20.00 4.03 -7.11
N TYR A 745 -18.87 4.66 -6.79
CA TYR A 745 -18.71 5.40 -5.53
C TYR A 745 -18.61 6.92 -5.74
N PHE A 746 -19.64 7.64 -5.27
CA PHE A 746 -19.75 9.11 -5.34
C PHE A 746 -20.11 9.76 -3.99
N ALA A 747 -20.06 9.00 -2.89
CA ALA A 747 -20.38 9.52 -1.58
C ALA A 747 -19.26 10.45 -1.08
N TYR A 748 -19.64 11.66 -0.66
CA TYR A 748 -18.71 12.67 -0.16
C TYR A 748 -19.37 13.49 0.94
N LYS A 749 -18.57 13.88 1.93
CA LYS A 749 -18.97 14.73 3.06
C LYS A 749 -17.96 15.87 3.18
N ALA A 750 -18.35 17.04 2.71
CA ALA A 750 -17.52 18.24 2.79
C ALA A 750 -17.29 18.67 4.26
N GLY A 751 -16.06 19.10 4.57
CA GLY A 751 -15.69 19.65 5.86
C GLY A 751 -14.67 20.79 5.73
N MET A 752 -14.60 21.66 6.74
CA MET A 752 -13.58 22.72 6.82
C MET A 752 -12.27 22.24 7.49
N ASP A 753 -12.33 21.10 8.18
CA ASP A 753 -11.17 20.43 8.80
C ASP A 753 -10.62 19.40 7.80
N ILE A 754 -9.51 19.75 7.16
CA ILE A 754 -8.89 18.99 6.06
C ILE A 754 -8.50 17.58 6.51
N GLU A 755 -7.91 17.45 7.71
CA GLU A 755 -7.52 16.13 8.21
C GLU A 755 -8.73 15.27 8.55
N LYS A 756 -9.78 15.87 9.13
CA LYS A 756 -11.03 15.17 9.40
C LYS A 756 -11.72 14.74 8.12
N GLU A 757 -11.78 15.61 7.12
CA GLU A 757 -12.31 15.31 5.80
C GLU A 757 -11.54 14.14 5.16
N GLN A 758 -10.21 14.14 5.24
CA GLN A 758 -9.38 13.07 4.71
C GLN A 758 -9.62 11.73 5.41
N ARG A 759 -9.66 11.73 6.75
CA ARG A 759 -9.98 10.52 7.53
C ARG A 759 -11.37 9.99 7.21
N GLU A 760 -12.38 10.86 7.20
CA GLU A 760 -13.77 10.47 6.93
C GLU A 760 -13.93 9.97 5.48
N ALA A 761 -13.31 10.62 4.49
CA ALA A 761 -13.39 10.18 3.09
C ALA A 761 -12.75 8.81 2.85
N LEU A 762 -11.58 8.55 3.46
CA LEU A 762 -10.93 7.24 3.38
C LEU A 762 -11.71 6.16 4.14
N ASP A 763 -12.21 6.47 5.34
CA ASP A 763 -13.00 5.54 6.15
C ASP A 763 -14.30 5.13 5.43
N MET A 764 -15.04 6.11 4.91
CA MET A 764 -16.27 5.85 4.14
C MET A 764 -16.01 4.99 2.90
N PHE A 765 -14.96 5.28 2.14
CA PHE A 765 -14.66 4.54 0.91
C PHE A 765 -14.16 3.13 1.21
N SER A 766 -13.22 2.99 2.15
CA SER A 766 -12.65 1.69 2.49
C SER A 766 -13.68 0.74 3.11
N LYS A 767 -14.57 1.25 3.96
CA LYS A 767 -15.69 0.46 4.52
C LYS A 767 -16.66 0.00 3.45
N ALA A 768 -17.02 0.89 2.51
CA ALA A 768 -17.90 0.55 1.40
C ALA A 768 -17.29 -0.53 0.51
N VAL A 769 -16.02 -0.39 0.11
CA VAL A 769 -15.31 -1.39 -0.72
C VAL A 769 -15.24 -2.74 -0.01
N LYS A 770 -14.86 -2.77 1.27
CA LYS A 770 -14.79 -4.02 2.06
C LYS A 770 -16.15 -4.68 2.20
N ALA A 771 -17.20 -3.91 2.44
CA ALA A 771 -18.55 -4.43 2.55
C ALA A 771 -19.04 -5.01 1.21
N VAL A 772 -18.83 -4.30 0.10
CA VAL A 772 -19.22 -4.80 -1.23
C VAL A 772 -18.40 -6.04 -1.61
N ASP A 773 -17.08 -6.04 -1.42
CA ASP A 773 -16.23 -7.21 -1.68
C ASP A 773 -16.70 -8.45 -0.91
N LYS A 774 -17.12 -8.28 0.34
CA LYS A 774 -17.64 -9.37 1.17
C LYS A 774 -19.03 -9.84 0.74
N LEU A 775 -19.95 -8.92 0.46
CA LEU A 775 -21.37 -9.23 0.26
C LEU A 775 -21.70 -9.58 -1.20
N CYS A 776 -20.85 -9.19 -2.16
CA CYS A 776 -21.11 -9.29 -3.59
C CYS A 776 -20.12 -10.26 -4.26
N PRO A 777 -20.36 -11.59 -4.21
CA PRO A 777 -19.45 -12.58 -4.80
C PRO A 777 -19.32 -12.46 -6.33
N ASN A 778 -20.27 -11.78 -6.98
CA ASN A 778 -20.30 -11.53 -8.42
C ASN A 778 -19.69 -10.17 -8.81
N LEU A 779 -19.03 -9.47 -7.88
CA LEU A 779 -18.43 -8.18 -8.16
C LEU A 779 -17.41 -8.31 -9.32
N GLU A 780 -17.52 -7.40 -10.28
CA GLU A 780 -16.67 -7.31 -11.47
C GLU A 780 -15.88 -6.00 -11.48
N PHE A 781 -16.50 -4.88 -11.09
CA PHE A 781 -15.87 -3.56 -11.11
C PHE A 781 -16.20 -2.69 -9.88
N VAL A 782 -15.20 -1.93 -9.45
CA VAL A 782 -15.32 -0.83 -8.47
C VAL A 782 -14.85 0.47 -9.11
N VAL A 783 -15.67 1.53 -9.05
CA VAL A 783 -15.30 2.86 -9.54
C VAL A 783 -15.13 3.83 -8.38
N LEU A 784 -13.98 4.50 -8.35
CA LEU A 784 -13.74 5.68 -7.54
C LEU A 784 -13.75 6.93 -8.43
N GLN A 785 -14.66 7.86 -8.19
CA GLN A 785 -14.59 9.18 -8.84
C GLN A 785 -13.89 10.18 -7.92
N ILE A 786 -12.93 10.91 -8.47
CA ILE A 786 -12.26 12.03 -7.80
C ILE A 786 -12.57 13.34 -8.54
N GLY A 787 -11.68 14.32 -8.55
CA GLY A 787 -11.88 15.56 -9.32
C GLY A 787 -10.56 16.24 -9.68
N SER A 788 -10.63 17.35 -10.41
CA SER A 788 -9.47 18.12 -10.90
C SER A 788 -8.52 18.62 -9.81
N LYS A 789 -8.91 18.57 -8.53
CA LYS A 789 -7.97 18.75 -7.41
C LYS A 789 -6.80 17.78 -7.47
N TYR A 790 -6.95 16.61 -8.09
CA TYR A 790 -5.87 15.66 -8.39
C TYR A 790 -4.68 16.29 -9.12
N TYR A 791 -4.95 17.25 -10.02
CA TYR A 791 -3.94 18.00 -10.77
C TYR A 791 -3.43 19.23 -10.04
N GLY A 792 -3.82 19.45 -8.78
CA GLY A 792 -3.41 20.60 -7.97
C GLY A 792 -4.10 21.91 -8.29
N CYS A 793 -5.13 21.93 -9.15
CA CYS A 793 -5.82 23.16 -9.58
C CYS A 793 -6.33 24.02 -8.39
N HIS A 794 -6.74 23.38 -7.30
CA HIS A 794 -7.20 24.07 -6.09
C HIS A 794 -6.09 24.83 -5.35
N LEU A 795 -4.82 24.42 -5.48
CA LEU A 795 -3.70 25.10 -4.82
C LEU A 795 -3.51 26.50 -5.39
N LYS A 796 -3.53 26.62 -6.73
CA LYS A 796 -3.44 27.91 -7.41
C LYS A 796 -4.64 28.82 -7.10
N ALA A 797 -5.85 28.24 -7.01
CA ALA A 797 -7.06 29.01 -6.72
C ALA A 797 -7.17 29.46 -5.24
N MET A 798 -6.57 28.72 -4.30
CA MET A 798 -6.79 28.94 -2.85
C MET A 798 -5.57 29.46 -2.09
N LEU A 799 -4.35 29.30 -2.60
CA LEU A 799 -3.13 29.82 -1.95
C LEU A 799 -2.84 31.25 -2.45
N PRO A 800 -2.92 32.29 -1.59
CA PRO A 800 -2.77 33.68 -2.01
C PRO A 800 -1.40 34.00 -2.62
N TRP A 801 -0.37 33.25 -2.22
CA TRP A 801 1.03 33.45 -2.61
C TRP A 801 1.50 32.51 -3.73
N TYR A 802 0.60 31.74 -4.36
CA TYR A 802 0.98 30.70 -5.31
C TYR A 802 1.81 31.24 -6.51
N ASP A 803 1.42 32.40 -7.05
CA ASP A 803 2.13 33.10 -8.14
C ASP A 803 3.04 34.26 -7.63
N GLU A 804 3.13 34.45 -6.31
CA GLU A 804 3.99 35.47 -5.68
C GLU A 804 5.28 34.85 -5.10
N ALA A 805 6.18 35.66 -4.53
CA ALA A 805 7.34 35.14 -3.80
C ALA A 805 6.86 34.32 -2.60
N ALA A 806 6.87 32.99 -2.77
CA ALA A 806 6.45 32.05 -1.73
C ALA A 806 7.19 32.34 -0.41
N PRO A 807 6.53 32.15 0.75
CA PRO A 807 7.16 32.34 2.06
C PRO A 807 8.54 31.66 2.13
N PRO A 808 9.55 32.27 2.79
CA PRO A 808 10.91 31.72 2.84
C PRO A 808 10.90 30.26 3.30
N GLY A 809 11.50 29.38 2.49
CA GLY A 809 11.51 27.92 2.76
C GLY A 809 10.34 27.14 2.17
N THR A 810 9.45 27.77 1.39
CA THR A 810 8.37 27.08 0.66
C THR A 810 8.52 27.32 -0.84
N THR A 811 8.32 26.28 -1.65
CA THR A 811 8.16 26.40 -3.10
C THR A 811 6.80 25.83 -3.46
N ALA A 812 5.92 26.66 -4.04
CA ALA A 812 4.67 26.18 -4.61
C ALA A 812 4.97 25.09 -5.66
N PRO A 813 4.23 23.96 -5.66
CA PRO A 813 4.51 22.88 -6.59
C PRO A 813 4.12 23.35 -7.98
N GLN A 814 5.00 23.22 -8.96
CA GLN A 814 4.67 23.60 -10.34
C GLN A 814 3.48 22.74 -10.83
N LEU A 815 2.33 23.37 -11.10
CA LEU A 815 1.19 22.65 -11.65
C LEU A 815 1.51 22.16 -13.07
N PRO A 816 0.99 20.98 -13.46
CA PRO A 816 1.10 20.51 -14.84
C PRO A 816 0.48 21.52 -15.80
N ALA A 817 1.16 21.77 -16.92
CA ALA A 817 0.61 22.60 -17.99
C ALA A 817 -0.56 21.89 -18.67
N PRO A 818 -1.68 22.59 -18.94
CA PRO A 818 -2.77 22.02 -19.72
C PRO A 818 -2.34 21.74 -21.18
N PRO A 819 -2.97 20.78 -21.88
CA PRO A 819 -4.10 19.99 -21.41
C PRO A 819 -3.67 18.92 -20.38
N LEU A 820 -4.43 18.83 -19.29
CA LEU A 820 -4.14 17.96 -18.15
C LEU A 820 -4.38 16.50 -18.50
N LYS A 821 -3.40 15.64 -18.24
CA LYS A 821 -3.35 14.23 -18.61
C LYS A 821 -3.31 13.36 -17.37
N GLU A 822 -3.89 12.18 -17.43
CA GLU A 822 -3.90 11.22 -16.30
C GLU A 822 -2.50 10.67 -15.96
N SER A 823 -1.52 10.93 -16.83
CA SER A 823 -0.10 10.63 -16.60
C SER A 823 0.67 11.77 -15.92
N ASN A 824 0.04 12.92 -15.67
CA ASN A 824 0.68 13.98 -14.89
C ASN A 824 1.04 13.48 -13.49
N PRO A 825 2.17 13.95 -12.94
CA PRO A 825 2.64 13.50 -11.64
C PRO A 825 1.63 13.84 -10.53
N ARG A 826 1.62 13.03 -9.47
CA ARG A 826 0.91 13.38 -8.23
C ARG A 826 1.44 14.70 -7.69
N ILE A 827 0.59 15.42 -6.97
CA ILE A 827 1.00 16.60 -6.21
C ILE A 827 2.11 16.16 -5.24
N PRO A 828 3.23 16.90 -5.14
CA PRO A 828 4.30 16.57 -4.21
C PRO A 828 3.94 16.98 -2.77
N SER A 829 4.56 16.33 -1.80
CA SER A 829 4.53 16.74 -0.39
C SER A 829 5.08 18.17 -0.21
N PRO A 830 4.55 18.97 0.72
CA PRO A 830 3.51 18.65 1.72
C PRO A 830 2.07 18.90 1.22
N PHE A 831 1.87 19.24 -0.06
CA PHE A 831 0.55 19.61 -0.58
C PHE A 831 -0.32 18.37 -0.88
N ALA A 832 0.31 17.23 -1.16
CA ALA A 832 -0.35 15.95 -1.40
C ALA A 832 -1.21 15.50 -0.21
N GLU A 833 -0.73 15.78 0.99
CA GLU A 833 -1.29 15.40 2.28
C GLU A 833 -2.61 16.13 2.55
N SER A 834 -2.83 17.29 1.93
CA SER A 834 -4.09 18.03 2.02
C SER A 834 -5.21 17.47 1.13
N LEU A 835 -4.93 16.42 0.33
CA LEU A 835 -5.87 15.87 -0.64
C LEU A 835 -6.15 14.38 -0.39
N PHE A 836 -7.38 14.08 0.01
CA PHE A 836 -7.81 12.72 0.35
C PHE A 836 -7.86 11.73 -0.82
N TYR A 837 -7.79 12.23 -2.07
CA TYR A 837 -7.81 11.39 -3.28
C TYR A 837 -6.66 10.39 -3.30
N HIS A 838 -5.44 10.82 -2.94
CA HIS A 838 -4.28 9.93 -2.96
C HIS A 838 -4.44 8.77 -1.99
N SER A 839 -4.92 9.03 -0.77
CA SER A 839 -5.17 7.99 0.23
C SER A 839 -6.24 6.98 -0.22
N GLN A 840 -7.33 7.45 -0.86
CA GLN A 840 -8.35 6.55 -1.42
C GLN A 840 -7.81 5.71 -2.58
N MET A 841 -7.03 6.32 -3.48
CA MET A 841 -6.39 5.64 -4.60
C MET A 841 -5.39 4.58 -4.13
N ASP A 842 -4.55 4.91 -3.15
CA ASP A 842 -3.55 3.99 -2.59
C ASP A 842 -4.23 2.81 -1.88
N PHE A 843 -5.30 3.08 -1.12
CA PHE A 843 -6.10 2.05 -0.50
C PHE A 843 -6.69 1.07 -1.53
N ILE A 844 -7.38 1.55 -2.57
CA ILE A 844 -8.00 0.64 -3.53
C ILE A 844 -6.96 -0.08 -4.39
N ALA A 845 -5.84 0.57 -4.71
CA ALA A 845 -4.74 -0.05 -5.43
C ALA A 845 -4.13 -1.20 -4.64
N ASP A 846 -3.94 -1.03 -3.33
CA ASP A 846 -3.43 -2.08 -2.45
C ASP A 846 -4.47 -3.18 -2.19
N TYR A 847 -5.68 -2.79 -1.77
CA TYR A 847 -6.76 -3.72 -1.41
C TYR A 847 -7.21 -4.57 -2.59
N ALA A 848 -7.12 -4.05 -3.82
CA ALA A 848 -7.54 -4.79 -5.00
C ALA A 848 -6.46 -5.73 -5.57
N LYS A 849 -5.19 -5.74 -5.10
CA LYS A 849 -4.08 -6.48 -5.73
C LYS A 849 -4.40 -7.96 -6.02
N ASP A 850 -5.05 -8.63 -5.09
CA ASP A 850 -5.41 -10.06 -5.15
C ASP A 850 -6.89 -10.32 -5.54
N LYS A 851 -7.68 -9.25 -5.69
CA LYS A 851 -9.12 -9.35 -5.96
C LYS A 851 -9.41 -9.73 -7.40
N LYS A 852 -10.48 -10.51 -7.60
CA LYS A 852 -10.95 -10.93 -8.94
C LYS A 852 -11.56 -9.79 -9.74
N TRP A 853 -12.29 -8.90 -9.06
CA TRP A 853 -12.84 -7.69 -9.66
C TRP A 853 -11.75 -6.66 -9.97
N SER A 854 -12.04 -5.80 -10.94
CA SER A 854 -11.18 -4.70 -11.37
C SER A 854 -11.64 -3.38 -10.77
N TYR A 855 -10.83 -2.33 -10.90
CA TYR A 855 -11.22 -0.99 -10.50
C TYR A 855 -10.67 0.06 -11.45
N ILE A 856 -11.32 1.21 -11.49
CA ILE A 856 -10.85 2.40 -12.21
C ILE A 856 -11.06 3.66 -11.38
N VAL A 857 -10.36 4.73 -11.80
CA VAL A 857 -10.55 6.07 -11.29
C VAL A 857 -11.00 7.00 -12.42
N THR A 858 -12.01 7.83 -12.16
CA THR A 858 -12.47 8.85 -13.12
C THR A 858 -12.32 10.26 -12.56
N ILE A 859 -11.88 11.18 -13.42
CA ILE A 859 -11.55 12.56 -13.06
C ILE A 859 -12.39 13.50 -13.92
N PRO A 860 -13.50 14.06 -13.39
CA PRO A 860 -14.20 15.19 -13.98
C PRO A 860 -13.56 16.53 -13.60
N ASP A 861 -13.86 17.56 -14.40
CA ASP A 861 -13.51 18.96 -14.12
C ASP A 861 -14.73 19.71 -13.58
N LEU A 862 -15.45 20.48 -14.42
CA LEU A 862 -16.66 21.20 -14.02
C LEU A 862 -17.88 20.29 -14.10
N ILE A 863 -18.26 19.69 -12.96
CA ILE A 863 -19.45 18.84 -12.91
C ILE A 863 -20.71 19.69 -13.08
N ILE A 864 -21.45 19.45 -14.16
CA ILE A 864 -22.72 20.12 -14.49
C ILE A 864 -23.85 19.09 -14.39
N GLY A 865 -24.78 19.27 -13.47
CA GLY A 865 -25.85 18.29 -13.29
C GLY A 865 -26.94 18.70 -12.31
N LEU A 866 -27.97 17.87 -12.24
CA LEU A 866 -29.10 18.05 -11.33
C LEU A 866 -28.77 17.49 -9.95
N VAL A 867 -29.21 18.18 -8.90
CA VAL A 867 -29.37 17.54 -7.58
C VAL A 867 -30.85 17.51 -7.22
N PRO A 868 -31.43 16.31 -6.98
CA PRO A 868 -32.86 16.19 -6.73
C PRO A 868 -33.30 16.77 -5.37
N ASN A 869 -32.37 16.79 -4.40
CA ASN A 869 -32.53 17.47 -3.13
C ASN A 869 -31.62 18.70 -3.07
N GLN A 870 -31.90 19.66 -2.19
CA GLN A 870 -31.09 20.87 -2.05
C GLN A 870 -29.60 20.54 -1.88
N ASN A 871 -28.77 21.09 -2.76
CA ASN A 871 -27.31 21.05 -2.66
C ASN A 871 -26.73 22.42 -2.99
N PHE A 872 -26.02 22.98 -2.02
CA PHE A 872 -25.52 24.34 -2.09
C PHE A 872 -24.18 24.48 -2.83
N TYR A 873 -23.60 23.37 -3.32
CA TYR A 873 -22.36 23.34 -4.09
C TYR A 873 -22.57 23.21 -5.62
N SER A 874 -23.83 23.17 -6.08
CA SER A 874 -24.14 23.01 -7.51
C SER A 874 -24.02 24.35 -8.25
N LEU A 875 -23.04 24.43 -9.16
CA LEU A 875 -22.85 25.60 -10.01
C LEU A 875 -24.04 25.81 -10.95
N ALA A 876 -24.52 24.74 -11.60
CA ALA A 876 -25.64 24.80 -12.52
C ALA A 876 -26.93 25.31 -11.85
N THR A 877 -27.19 24.85 -10.62
CA THR A 877 -28.34 25.33 -9.84
C THR A 877 -28.22 26.83 -9.54
N THR A 878 -27.05 27.27 -9.09
CA THR A 878 -26.80 28.67 -8.71
C THR A 878 -26.89 29.60 -9.92
N VAL A 879 -26.30 29.21 -11.05
CA VAL A 879 -26.36 29.97 -12.31
C VAL A 879 -27.79 30.00 -12.88
N GLY A 880 -28.52 28.89 -12.85
CA GLY A 880 -29.90 28.85 -13.32
C GLY A 880 -30.84 29.75 -12.51
N ILE A 881 -30.68 29.79 -11.18
CA ILE A 881 -31.42 30.70 -10.30
C ILE A 881 -31.03 32.15 -10.59
N PHE A 882 -29.73 32.44 -10.71
CA PHE A 882 -29.22 33.76 -11.04
C PHE A 882 -29.82 34.31 -12.34
N LEU A 883 -29.77 33.53 -13.43
CA LEU A 883 -30.31 33.95 -14.72
C LEU A 883 -31.83 34.10 -14.70
N SER A 884 -32.54 33.22 -13.98
CA SER A 884 -33.99 33.33 -13.79
C SER A 884 -34.37 34.61 -13.03
N LEU A 885 -33.64 34.91 -11.95
CA LEU A 885 -33.85 36.10 -11.14
C LEU A 885 -33.43 37.37 -11.88
N TRP A 886 -32.34 37.33 -12.65
CA TRP A 886 -31.90 38.44 -13.49
C TRP A 886 -33.00 38.85 -14.48
N LYS A 887 -33.60 37.86 -15.15
CA LYS A 887 -34.76 38.07 -16.01
C LYS A 887 -35.96 38.65 -15.25
N GLU A 888 -36.25 38.16 -14.05
CA GLU A 888 -37.37 38.68 -13.24
C GLU A 888 -37.16 40.13 -12.81
N VAL A 889 -35.91 40.53 -12.53
CA VAL A 889 -35.55 41.89 -12.08
C VAL A 889 -35.49 42.87 -13.25
N TYR A 890 -34.88 42.47 -14.38
CA TYR A 890 -34.56 43.39 -15.48
C TYR A 890 -35.39 43.18 -16.76
N GLY A 891 -36.17 42.11 -16.84
CA GLY A 891 -37.05 41.79 -17.97
C GLY A 891 -36.45 40.86 -19.03
N GLU A 892 -37.31 40.39 -19.93
CA GLU A 892 -36.93 39.62 -21.12
C GLU A 892 -36.01 40.43 -22.03
N GLY A 893 -34.97 39.81 -22.59
CA GLY A 893 -34.03 40.45 -23.51
C GLY A 893 -33.01 41.38 -22.83
N ALA A 894 -33.04 41.51 -21.50
CA ALA A 894 -32.08 42.31 -20.75
C ALA A 894 -30.64 41.83 -20.96
N GLU A 895 -29.70 42.78 -20.95
CA GLU A 895 -28.27 42.46 -20.97
C GLU A 895 -27.86 41.86 -19.62
N CYS A 896 -27.16 40.73 -19.67
CA CYS A 896 -26.69 39.99 -18.50
C CYS A 896 -25.17 39.81 -18.59
N PRO A 897 -24.37 40.55 -17.80
CA PRO A 897 -22.93 40.42 -17.79
C PRO A 897 -22.51 39.12 -17.11
N PHE A 898 -21.36 38.58 -17.51
CA PHE A 898 -20.77 37.43 -16.86
C PHE A 898 -20.47 37.75 -15.38
N PRO A 899 -20.96 36.95 -14.40
CA PRO A 899 -20.84 37.24 -12.97
C PRO A 899 -19.49 36.77 -12.39
N GLY A 900 -18.39 37.11 -13.06
CA GLY A 900 -17.03 36.69 -12.71
C GLY A 900 -15.97 37.67 -13.22
N THR A 901 -14.69 37.26 -13.21
CA THR A 901 -13.58 38.12 -13.63
C THR A 901 -13.29 38.03 -15.13
N GLU A 902 -12.66 39.08 -15.69
CA GLU A 902 -12.17 39.12 -17.08
C GLU A 902 -11.21 37.99 -17.44
N GLN A 903 -10.47 37.51 -16.45
CA GLN A 903 -9.54 36.42 -16.66
C GLN A 903 -10.30 35.08 -16.76
N VAL A 904 -11.18 34.76 -15.81
CA VAL A 904 -12.03 33.56 -15.86
C VAL A 904 -12.92 33.53 -17.10
N TRP A 905 -13.37 34.69 -17.58
CA TRP A 905 -14.12 34.83 -18.83
C TRP A 905 -13.42 34.15 -20.02
N LYS A 906 -12.09 34.28 -20.10
CA LYS A 906 -11.25 33.82 -21.22
C LYS A 906 -10.62 32.45 -21.00
N THR A 907 -10.53 31.99 -19.75
CA THR A 907 -9.89 30.73 -19.37
C THR A 907 -10.54 29.51 -20.04
N LEU A 908 -9.71 28.59 -20.53
CA LEU A 908 -10.15 27.31 -21.08
C LEU A 908 -10.39 26.25 -19.99
N SER A 909 -11.52 25.56 -20.14
CA SER A 909 -12.03 24.57 -19.19
C SER A 909 -12.71 23.41 -19.91
N SER A 910 -12.84 22.28 -19.21
CA SER A 910 -13.60 21.12 -19.69
C SER A 910 -14.90 21.01 -18.89
N ASP A 911 -16.03 21.22 -19.57
CA ASP A 911 -17.33 20.94 -18.97
C ASP A 911 -17.49 19.41 -18.86
N SER A 912 -17.97 18.93 -17.71
CA SER A 912 -18.18 17.51 -17.42
C SER A 912 -19.63 17.30 -16.97
N SER A 913 -20.58 17.26 -17.90
CA SER A 913 -21.97 16.97 -17.56
C SER A 913 -22.08 15.60 -16.86
N SER A 914 -22.91 15.53 -15.84
CA SER A 914 -23.02 14.34 -14.98
C SER A 914 -23.49 13.10 -15.73
N ASP A 915 -24.27 13.28 -16.78
CA ASP A 915 -24.66 12.21 -17.71
C ASP A 915 -23.46 11.73 -18.54
N MET A 916 -22.63 12.64 -19.07
CA MET A 916 -21.44 12.24 -19.83
C MET A 916 -20.44 11.50 -18.94
N ILE A 917 -20.23 11.98 -17.71
CA ILE A 917 -19.43 11.27 -16.71
C ILE A 917 -19.96 9.83 -16.54
N ALA A 918 -21.28 9.67 -16.40
CA ALA A 918 -21.91 8.35 -16.29
C ALA A 918 -21.68 7.49 -17.54
N ARG A 919 -21.91 8.02 -18.73
CA ARG A 919 -21.77 7.29 -19.99
C ARG A 919 -20.34 6.86 -20.30
N GLN A 920 -19.38 7.75 -20.12
CA GLN A 920 -17.95 7.45 -20.30
C GLN A 920 -17.48 6.43 -19.27
N THR A 921 -17.90 6.56 -18.01
CA THR A 921 -17.54 5.60 -16.96
C THR A 921 -18.16 4.22 -17.22
N ILE A 922 -19.45 4.15 -17.53
CA ILE A 922 -20.14 2.89 -17.86
C ILE A 922 -19.51 2.23 -19.09
N HIS A 923 -19.16 3.02 -20.11
CA HIS A 923 -18.46 2.53 -21.30
C HIS A 923 -17.15 1.80 -20.93
N VAL A 924 -16.31 2.43 -20.11
CA VAL A 924 -15.05 1.81 -19.72
C VAL A 924 -15.23 0.67 -18.72
N THR A 925 -16.21 0.68 -17.82
CA THR A 925 -16.40 -0.44 -16.87
C THR A 925 -17.03 -1.67 -17.52
N LEU A 926 -17.85 -1.50 -18.56
CA LEU A 926 -18.38 -2.62 -19.32
C LEU A 926 -17.38 -3.19 -20.33
N SER A 927 -16.31 -2.45 -20.63
CA SER A 927 -15.26 -2.92 -21.53
C SER A 927 -14.36 -3.98 -20.86
N PRO A 928 -14.21 -5.16 -21.45
CA PRO A 928 -13.34 -6.21 -20.92
C PRO A 928 -11.85 -5.91 -21.15
N ASP A 929 -11.50 -4.81 -21.82
CA ASP A 929 -10.12 -4.37 -22.09
C ASP A 929 -9.61 -3.32 -21.10
N THR A 930 -10.48 -2.84 -20.22
CA THR A 930 -10.14 -1.81 -19.24
C THR A 930 -9.10 -2.31 -18.24
N PRO A 931 -7.89 -1.71 -18.22
CA PRO A 931 -6.86 -2.13 -17.29
C PRO A 931 -7.27 -1.87 -15.84
N LYS A 932 -6.93 -2.79 -14.95
CA LYS A 932 -7.11 -2.63 -13.51
C LYS A 932 -6.26 -1.47 -13.01
N GLY A 933 -6.90 -0.53 -12.31
CA GLY A 933 -6.28 0.71 -11.84
C GLY A 933 -6.15 1.80 -12.90
N ALA A 934 -6.80 1.66 -14.06
CA ALA A 934 -6.79 2.72 -15.07
C ALA A 934 -7.47 3.99 -14.55
N ILE A 935 -6.86 5.15 -14.85
CA ILE A 935 -7.37 6.49 -14.56
C ILE A 935 -7.85 7.12 -15.86
N TYR A 936 -9.01 7.77 -15.88
CA TYR A 936 -9.55 8.45 -17.06
C TYR A 936 -10.08 9.85 -16.73
N ASN A 937 -9.67 10.84 -17.53
CA ASN A 937 -10.36 12.12 -17.62
C ASN A 937 -11.73 11.91 -18.27
N VAL A 938 -12.76 12.58 -17.73
CA VAL A 938 -14.14 12.52 -18.23
C VAL A 938 -14.69 13.92 -18.43
N ALA A 939 -15.17 14.22 -19.64
CA ALA A 939 -15.65 15.53 -20.06
C ALA A 939 -16.59 15.41 -21.26
N ASP A 940 -17.38 16.46 -21.50
CA ASP A 940 -18.41 16.55 -22.54
C ASP A 940 -17.85 16.49 -23.97
N SER A 941 -16.66 17.04 -24.21
CA SER A 941 -16.04 17.09 -25.53
C SER A 941 -14.51 17.01 -25.44
N LYS A 942 -13.86 16.67 -26.56
CA LYS A 942 -12.41 16.86 -26.74
C LYS A 942 -12.01 18.33 -26.79
N THR A 943 -12.94 19.19 -27.20
CA THR A 943 -12.69 20.61 -27.39
C THR A 943 -13.06 21.36 -26.11
N PRO A 944 -12.11 22.04 -25.45
CA PRO A 944 -12.41 22.86 -24.30
C PRO A 944 -13.15 24.14 -24.70
N ALA A 945 -13.84 24.75 -23.74
CA ALA A 945 -14.55 26.00 -23.95
C ALA A 945 -14.27 27.01 -22.83
N SER A 946 -14.30 28.29 -23.19
CA SER A 946 -14.23 29.42 -22.24
C SER A 946 -15.62 30.00 -21.98
N TYR A 947 -15.76 30.89 -20.99
CA TYR A 947 -17.04 31.56 -20.77
C TYR A 947 -17.42 32.54 -21.88
N VAL A 948 -16.46 33.00 -22.70
CA VAL A 948 -16.72 33.71 -23.97
C VAL A 948 -17.74 32.96 -24.84
N GLU A 949 -17.60 31.65 -24.92
CA GLU A 949 -18.45 30.79 -25.73
C GLU A 949 -19.65 30.28 -24.92
N LYS A 950 -19.44 29.94 -23.65
CA LYS A 950 -20.48 29.34 -22.81
C LYS A 950 -21.57 30.33 -22.41
N TRP A 951 -21.20 31.52 -21.96
CA TRP A 951 -22.16 32.46 -21.37
C TRP A 951 -23.26 32.94 -22.33
N PRO A 952 -22.97 33.25 -23.62
CA PRO A 952 -24.02 33.51 -24.62
C PRO A 952 -25.05 32.39 -24.73
N VAL A 953 -24.59 31.14 -24.72
CA VAL A 953 -25.46 29.95 -24.76
C VAL A 953 -26.35 29.94 -23.50
N LEU A 954 -25.75 30.04 -22.31
CA LEU A 954 -26.45 30.02 -21.04
C LEU A 954 -27.51 31.14 -20.93
N CYS A 955 -27.16 32.39 -21.24
CA CYS A 955 -28.11 33.51 -21.21
C CYS A 955 -29.27 33.31 -22.20
N SER A 956 -28.99 32.80 -23.40
CA SER A 956 -30.00 32.64 -24.44
C SER A 956 -31.13 31.69 -24.04
N TYR A 957 -30.84 30.65 -23.25
CA TYR A 957 -31.85 29.73 -22.70
C TYR A 957 -32.90 30.42 -21.82
N PHE A 958 -32.49 31.48 -21.12
CA PHE A 958 -33.38 32.29 -20.29
C PHE A 958 -33.96 33.50 -21.04
N GLY A 959 -33.63 33.68 -22.32
CA GLY A 959 -34.05 34.83 -23.12
C GLY A 959 -33.33 36.12 -22.74
N LEU A 960 -32.09 36.02 -22.25
CA LEU A 960 -31.24 37.15 -21.90
C LEU A 960 -30.15 37.36 -22.96
N LYS A 961 -29.65 38.60 -23.09
CA LYS A 961 -28.53 38.94 -23.97
C LYS A 961 -27.23 38.92 -23.18
N ALA A 962 -26.34 37.97 -23.46
CA ALA A 962 -25.05 37.92 -22.78
C ALA A 962 -24.17 39.13 -23.11
N THR A 963 -23.44 39.59 -22.11
CA THR A 963 -22.32 40.52 -22.27
C THR A 963 -21.10 39.98 -21.51
N GLY A 964 -19.92 40.55 -21.78
CA GLY A 964 -18.71 40.24 -21.01
C GLY A 964 -18.83 40.66 -19.53
N PRO A 965 -17.77 40.44 -18.75
CA PRO A 965 -17.74 40.83 -17.35
C PRO A 965 -17.95 42.34 -17.17
N ALA A 966 -18.69 42.72 -16.13
CA ALA A 966 -18.81 44.12 -15.75
C ALA A 966 -17.51 44.63 -15.10
N ALA A 967 -17.27 45.94 -15.17
CA ALA A 967 -16.08 46.56 -14.55
C ALA A 967 -15.97 46.28 -13.03
N GLN A 968 -17.12 46.10 -12.36
CA GLN A 968 -17.19 45.49 -11.04
C GLN A 968 -17.87 44.12 -11.18
N PRO A 969 -17.16 43.02 -10.91
CA PRO A 969 -17.72 41.67 -11.00
C PRO A 969 -18.98 41.52 -10.15
N ILE A 970 -20.02 40.92 -10.73
CA ILE A 970 -21.27 40.65 -10.02
C ILE A 970 -21.09 39.40 -9.15
N ASP A 971 -21.23 39.55 -7.84
CA ASP A 971 -21.33 38.40 -6.94
C ASP A 971 -22.75 37.82 -7.01
N ILE A 972 -22.85 36.57 -7.49
CA ILE A 972 -24.12 35.88 -7.72
C ILE A 972 -24.95 35.79 -6.42
N ARG A 973 -24.31 35.46 -5.29
CA ARG A 973 -25.02 35.25 -4.02
C ARG A 973 -25.48 36.56 -3.43
N LYS A 974 -24.66 37.60 -3.52
CA LYS A 974 -25.06 38.96 -3.16
C LYS A 974 -26.24 39.42 -4.01
N PHE A 975 -26.20 39.22 -5.33
CA PHE A 975 -27.31 39.59 -6.21
C PHE A 975 -28.60 38.85 -5.86
N ILE A 976 -28.52 37.55 -5.59
CA ILE A 976 -29.68 36.76 -5.14
C ILE A 976 -30.22 37.28 -3.79
N GLY A 977 -29.34 37.57 -2.83
CA GLY A 977 -29.72 38.10 -1.52
C GLY A 977 -30.37 39.48 -1.59
N ASP A 978 -29.77 40.40 -2.36
CA ASP A 978 -30.28 41.77 -2.56
C ASP A 978 -31.67 41.77 -3.26
N ASN A 979 -31.99 40.71 -4.01
CA ASN A 979 -33.24 40.57 -4.75
C ASN A 979 -34.13 39.41 -4.24
N PHE A 980 -33.92 38.96 -3.00
CA PHE A 980 -34.55 37.75 -2.49
C PHE A 980 -36.08 37.85 -2.38
N ASP A 981 -36.62 39.04 -2.11
CA ASP A 981 -38.06 39.29 -2.10
C ASP A 981 -38.68 39.06 -3.49
N THR A 982 -37.96 39.43 -4.55
CA THR A 982 -38.38 39.19 -5.94
C THR A 982 -38.37 37.70 -6.25
N TRP A 983 -37.33 36.99 -5.81
CA TRP A 983 -37.28 35.54 -5.94
C TRP A 983 -38.43 34.85 -5.19
N THR A 984 -38.71 35.25 -3.95
CA THR A 984 -39.80 34.69 -3.13
C THR A 984 -41.17 34.81 -3.82
N ARG A 985 -41.46 35.97 -4.43
CA ARG A 985 -42.67 36.15 -5.24
C ARG A 985 -42.69 35.24 -6.47
N ALA A 986 -41.55 35.06 -7.14
CA ALA A 986 -41.43 34.15 -8.27
C ALA A 986 -41.60 32.68 -7.85
N GLU A 987 -41.09 32.29 -6.67
CA GLU A 987 -41.31 30.94 -6.09
C GLU A 987 -42.80 30.69 -5.88
N GLU A 988 -43.51 31.62 -5.25
CA GLU A 988 -44.95 31.49 -4.98
C GLU A 988 -45.76 31.45 -6.28
N ARG A 989 -45.47 32.36 -7.23
CA ARG A 989 -46.19 32.46 -8.50
C ARG A 989 -46.04 31.22 -9.37
N ASN A 990 -44.85 30.64 -9.45
CA ASN A 990 -44.57 29.47 -10.30
C ASN A 990 -44.68 28.13 -9.54
N GLY A 991 -44.92 28.18 -8.22
CA GLY A 991 -44.98 27.00 -7.36
C GLY A 991 -43.64 26.27 -7.26
N LEU A 992 -42.54 27.01 -7.11
CA LEU A 992 -41.19 26.47 -7.02
C LEU A 992 -40.89 25.86 -5.63
N GLN A 993 -39.92 24.96 -5.59
CA GLN A 993 -39.36 24.44 -4.36
C GLN A 993 -38.63 25.54 -3.60
N LYS A 994 -38.97 25.72 -2.32
CA LYS A 994 -38.33 26.72 -1.44
C LYS A 994 -36.92 26.31 -1.03
N GLY A 995 -36.08 27.30 -0.70
CA GLY A 995 -34.78 27.14 -0.05
C GLY A 995 -33.62 26.73 -0.96
N HIS A 996 -33.80 26.76 -2.28
CA HIS A 996 -32.72 26.54 -3.26
C HIS A 996 -31.92 27.82 -3.54
N ALA A 997 -32.56 29.00 -3.55
CA ALA A 997 -31.87 30.26 -3.82
C ALA A 997 -31.05 30.78 -2.62
N GLN A 998 -31.56 30.61 -1.41
CA GLN A 998 -30.90 31.03 -0.17
C GLN A 998 -31.10 30.00 0.94
N SER A 999 -30.03 29.70 1.66
CA SER A 999 -29.99 28.74 2.77
C SER A 999 -28.82 29.05 3.70
N GLU A 1000 -29.03 28.88 5.01
CA GLU A 1000 -27.98 29.00 6.03
C GLU A 1000 -26.86 27.95 5.88
N LYS A 1001 -27.11 26.88 5.11
CA LYS A 1001 -26.16 25.80 4.82
C LYS A 1001 -25.34 26.03 3.54
N ALA A 1002 -25.57 27.15 2.84
CA ALA A 1002 -24.80 27.48 1.66
C ALA A 1002 -23.39 27.92 2.04
N LEU A 1003 -22.38 27.20 1.55
CA LEU A 1003 -21.00 27.65 1.64
C LEU A 1003 -20.76 28.66 0.51
N TYR A 1004 -20.63 29.94 0.86
CA TYR A 1004 -20.40 31.06 -0.06
C TYR A 1004 -19.14 30.95 -0.94
N LEU A 1005 -18.32 29.91 -0.73
CA LEU A 1005 -16.96 29.83 -1.26
C LEU A 1005 -16.89 29.15 -2.64
N SER A 1006 -17.74 28.18 -2.98
CA SER A 1006 -17.53 27.30 -4.15
C SER A 1006 -17.68 27.99 -5.52
N GLU A 1007 -18.84 28.59 -5.77
CA GLU A 1007 -19.16 29.27 -7.02
C GLU A 1007 -18.34 30.55 -7.18
N HIS A 1008 -18.06 31.25 -6.07
CA HIS A 1008 -17.20 32.42 -6.06
C HIS A 1008 -15.79 32.03 -6.53
N LEU A 1009 -15.20 30.97 -5.97
CA LEU A 1009 -13.89 30.48 -6.41
C LEU A 1009 -13.88 30.13 -7.90
N LEU A 1010 -14.88 29.40 -8.39
CA LEU A 1010 -14.96 29.01 -9.81
C LEU A 1010 -15.12 30.21 -10.76
N MET A 1011 -15.81 31.25 -10.33
CA MET A 1011 -16.09 32.44 -11.15
C MET A 1011 -15.03 33.54 -11.01
N THR A 1012 -14.15 33.49 -10.00
CA THR A 1012 -13.16 34.56 -9.75
C THR A 1012 -11.72 34.11 -9.55
N LYS A 1013 -11.45 32.87 -9.14
CA LYS A 1013 -10.09 32.37 -8.78
C LYS A 1013 -9.57 31.23 -9.65
N PHE A 1014 -10.42 30.52 -10.37
CA PHE A 1014 -9.97 29.55 -11.39
C PHE A 1014 -9.69 30.25 -12.72
N ASP A 1015 -8.77 31.21 -12.68
CA ASP A 1015 -8.48 32.18 -13.73
C ASP A 1015 -7.32 31.75 -14.65
N PHE A 1016 -7.10 30.44 -14.74
CA PHE A 1016 -6.01 29.81 -15.48
C PHE A 1016 -6.51 28.58 -16.25
N ASP A 1017 -5.93 28.36 -17.43
CA ASP A 1017 -6.23 27.22 -18.29
C ASP A 1017 -6.01 25.89 -17.56
N ARG A 1018 -7.00 25.00 -17.63
CA ARG A 1018 -6.97 23.69 -16.95
C ARG A 1018 -7.77 22.60 -17.69
N GLN A 1019 -7.99 22.80 -18.98
CA GLN A 1019 -8.65 21.85 -19.87
C GLN A 1019 -7.99 20.46 -19.81
N PHE A 1020 -8.80 19.42 -19.99
CA PHE A 1020 -8.32 18.04 -20.00
C PHE A 1020 -7.84 17.60 -21.38
N ASP A 1021 -6.82 16.73 -21.39
CA ASP A 1021 -6.52 15.88 -22.53
C ASP A 1021 -7.47 14.69 -22.49
N MET A 1022 -8.35 14.60 -23.48
CA MET A 1022 -9.35 13.55 -23.58
C MET A 1022 -8.90 12.36 -24.44
N SER A 1023 -7.69 12.39 -25.01
CA SER A 1023 -7.22 11.40 -25.98
C SER A 1023 -7.32 9.97 -25.44
N LYS A 1024 -7.06 9.78 -24.14
CA LYS A 1024 -7.14 8.46 -23.50
C LYS A 1024 -8.56 7.91 -23.48
N MET A 1025 -9.55 8.70 -23.05
CA MET A 1025 -10.96 8.27 -23.04
C MET A 1025 -11.44 7.93 -24.47
N TYR A 1026 -11.17 8.78 -25.46
CA TYR A 1026 -11.59 8.51 -26.83
C TYR A 1026 -10.82 7.35 -27.49
N SER A 1027 -9.60 7.05 -27.04
CA SER A 1027 -8.87 5.86 -27.51
C SER A 1027 -9.55 4.53 -27.12
N THR A 1028 -10.47 4.56 -26.15
CA THR A 1028 -11.29 3.39 -25.77
C THR A 1028 -12.43 3.10 -26.75
N GLY A 1029 -12.60 3.93 -27.79
CA GLY A 1029 -13.70 3.81 -28.76
C GLY A 1029 -14.97 4.57 -28.38
N PHE A 1030 -14.97 5.34 -27.28
CA PHE A 1030 -16.06 6.27 -26.96
C PHE A 1030 -16.14 7.37 -28.02
N THR A 1031 -17.35 7.76 -28.45
CA THR A 1031 -17.54 8.72 -29.56
C THR A 1031 -18.54 9.83 -29.30
N GLU A 1032 -19.34 9.76 -28.23
CA GLU A 1032 -20.31 10.83 -27.90
C GLU A 1032 -19.55 12.11 -27.51
N GLU A 1033 -20.06 13.25 -27.97
CA GLU A 1033 -19.64 14.58 -27.51
C GLU A 1033 -20.90 15.42 -27.25
N ARG A 1034 -20.84 16.33 -26.29
CA ARG A 1034 -21.89 17.30 -25.97
C ARG A 1034 -21.32 18.69 -26.06
N ASP A 1035 -22.01 19.57 -26.76
CA ASP A 1035 -21.73 21.00 -26.73
C ASP A 1035 -22.29 21.63 -25.45
N THR A 1036 -21.96 22.89 -25.19
CA THR A 1036 -22.42 23.63 -24.01
C THR A 1036 -23.95 23.65 -23.92
N ALA A 1037 -24.65 23.83 -25.05
CA ALA A 1037 -26.11 23.87 -25.06
C ALA A 1037 -26.68 22.54 -24.56
N THR A 1038 -26.23 21.42 -25.13
CA THR A 1038 -26.69 20.08 -24.73
C THR A 1038 -26.36 19.76 -23.27
N ALA A 1039 -25.16 20.12 -22.81
CA ALA A 1039 -24.71 19.88 -21.44
C ALA A 1039 -25.51 20.68 -20.41
N TRP A 1040 -25.75 21.97 -20.65
CA TRP A 1040 -26.40 22.85 -19.67
C TRP A 1040 -27.92 22.89 -19.80
N TYR A 1041 -28.48 22.89 -21.01
CA TYR A 1041 -29.94 23.02 -21.20
C TYR A 1041 -30.65 21.80 -20.64
N SER A 1042 -30.11 20.60 -20.84
CA SER A 1042 -30.67 19.38 -20.26
C SER A 1042 -30.78 19.45 -18.72
N VAL A 1043 -29.82 20.09 -18.05
CA VAL A 1043 -29.85 20.32 -16.61
C VAL A 1043 -30.89 21.38 -16.25
N PHE A 1044 -30.95 22.49 -16.98
CA PHE A 1044 -31.97 23.52 -16.75
C PHE A 1044 -33.40 23.01 -16.99
N ASP A 1045 -33.62 22.17 -18.00
CA ASP A 1045 -34.90 21.52 -18.27
C ASP A 1045 -35.30 20.61 -17.11
N ARG A 1046 -34.35 19.83 -16.58
CA ARG A 1046 -34.57 19.00 -15.39
C ARG A 1046 -34.85 19.86 -14.15
N MET A 1047 -34.20 21.01 -14.00
CA MET A 1047 -34.48 21.95 -12.92
C MET A 1047 -35.87 22.59 -13.05
N ARG A 1048 -36.32 22.93 -14.27
CA ARG A 1048 -37.70 23.37 -14.54
C ARG A 1048 -38.72 22.29 -14.18
N LYS A 1049 -38.47 21.05 -14.63
CA LYS A 1049 -39.30 19.89 -14.28
C LYS A 1049 -39.33 19.64 -12.77
N ALA A 1050 -38.22 19.89 -12.08
CA ALA A 1050 -38.12 19.83 -10.62
C ALA A 1050 -38.87 20.96 -9.90
N LYS A 1051 -39.26 22.01 -10.62
CA LYS A 1051 -39.67 23.30 -10.06
C LYS A 1051 -38.60 23.94 -9.17
N ILE A 1052 -37.33 23.85 -9.55
CA ILE A 1052 -36.22 24.59 -8.89
C ILE A 1052 -36.08 25.99 -9.50
N ILE A 1053 -36.37 26.12 -10.79
CA ILE A 1053 -36.43 27.39 -11.55
C ILE A 1053 -37.75 27.45 -12.33
N PRO A 1054 -38.22 28.65 -12.74
CA PRO A 1054 -39.44 28.83 -13.54
C PRO A 1054 -39.46 28.13 -14.89
#